data_AF-A0A8H3YZ84-F1
#
_entry.id   AF-A0A8H3YZ84-F1
#
_cell.length_a   1.000
_cell.length_b   1.000
_cell.length_c   1.000
_cell.angle_alpha   90.00
_cell.angle_beta   90.00
_cell.angle_gamma   90.00
#
_symmetry.space_group_name_H-M   'P 1'
#
loop_
_entity.id
_entity.type
_entity.pdbx_description
1 polymer ?
#
loop_
_entity_poly.entity_id
_entity_poly.type
_entity_poly.pdbx_seq_one_letter_code
_entity_poly.pdbx_strand_id
1 'polypeptide(L)'
;MAPINVLMVGTGEYTTGFVGTGGSTSDKKVGVVGLTLFDLRRRGKVGKLSMVGTTGSKYPAIRDHLEKNIKNVYNGLDVSFDAYPEGDVRDPDAYKTAIDALSPGDAITIFTPDPTHYPITLYAIKKGIHVLVTKPAFMSLEHHQEIMAEAKKNNVFVYVEHHKRFDATYADARHRATSGKLGDFNYFYSYMSQPKSQLETFKAWAGKDSDISYYLNSHHVDVCESMAPDFQPVKVTASAAKGIATDLGCVPETEDTITLLVDWVKKDGSGKRAIGVYTASWTAPQKAGVHSNQYFHFMGSKGEVRINQAKRGYDVTEDESGGLGWFNPFYMRYAPDESGNFGGQSGYGYVSFEKFIDAVVDLKDGKVTLDELDSRPLPTLKNTIATGAILEAGRRSLDENRAIEIVEQNGVWSLKLEDNLSSPLLRLPAELRIRIFEYVLTGNTIHVEQLPWGHVDRYEKKDVVFGQGLWNEICHNADAERDSYANFLNASMLATGTPFSAFKDRRDIGTGYHVDSWSARHYDCSQEPLLFQFNTNFDCWRSRERLSLSPIRTCRLIYRECRRLPYTGNTFLFRNPSTFQAFCSNIRPENVCAIQKLSLPVAVGSAPFSPARSRAWASSIWDYGLTNQFANLRELRITLELYFPRDIMFTASRKPGYIDCEEEVGLSGDGNADQYTNWLDQLSRLGPSPRDGLEQSRGSTSLQTQSVRFEVMVCDDPLSMWGPIGQLQYCRDHRIRDVGIWMREREVKCLTVEQKQKLAKEMEGRLVKRSADTQSVKVHHSLPSDNQ
;
A
#
# COMPACT_ATOMS: atom_id res chain seq x y z
N MET A 1 -20.36 -48.48 -28.32
CA MET A 1 -20.44 -47.28 -29.17
C MET A 1 -19.06 -46.99 -29.73
N ALA A 2 -18.97 -46.24 -30.83
CA ALA A 2 -17.68 -45.81 -31.37
C ALA A 2 -16.95 -44.91 -30.34
N PRO A 3 -15.64 -45.09 -30.12
CA PRO A 3 -14.84 -44.20 -29.27
C PRO A 3 -14.94 -42.75 -29.73
N ILE A 4 -14.81 -41.80 -28.79
CA ILE A 4 -14.82 -40.36 -29.12
C ILE A 4 -13.52 -39.95 -29.81
N ASN A 5 -13.59 -38.98 -30.73
CA ASN A 5 -12.39 -38.38 -31.29
C ASN A 5 -11.88 -37.26 -30.37
N VAL A 6 -10.57 -37.03 -30.37
CA VAL A 6 -9.95 -36.02 -29.50
C VAL A 6 -8.99 -35.14 -30.28
N LEU A 7 -9.20 -33.82 -30.19
CA LEU A 7 -8.27 -32.80 -30.70
C LEU A 7 -7.39 -32.27 -29.57
N MET A 8 -6.07 -32.36 -29.75
CA MET A 8 -5.08 -31.73 -28.88
C MET A 8 -4.79 -30.31 -29.36
N VAL A 9 -5.26 -29.32 -28.60
CA VAL A 9 -5.02 -27.89 -28.84
C VAL A 9 -3.76 -27.46 -28.08
N GLY A 10 -2.70 -27.15 -28.83
CA GLY A 10 -1.37 -26.84 -28.32
C GLY A 10 -0.37 -27.96 -28.63
N THR A 11 0.74 -27.62 -29.28
CA THR A 11 1.77 -28.58 -29.76
C THR A 11 3.09 -28.50 -28.98
N GLY A 12 3.10 -27.81 -27.83
CA GLY A 12 4.29 -27.55 -27.05
C GLY A 12 4.75 -28.74 -26.19
N GLU A 13 5.70 -28.45 -25.30
CA GLU A 13 6.35 -29.42 -24.40
C GLU A 13 5.37 -30.36 -23.70
N TYR A 14 4.31 -29.83 -23.09
CA TYR A 14 3.40 -30.65 -22.30
C TYR A 14 2.62 -31.65 -23.16
N THR A 15 2.31 -31.28 -24.41
CA THR A 15 1.59 -32.15 -25.34
C THR A 15 2.50 -33.18 -26.00
N THR A 16 3.62 -32.72 -26.56
CA THR A 16 4.45 -33.51 -27.49
C THR A 16 5.85 -33.84 -26.96
N GLY A 17 6.27 -33.20 -25.86
CA GLY A 17 7.66 -33.25 -25.40
C GLY A 17 8.63 -32.48 -26.30
N PHE A 18 8.15 -31.76 -27.31
CA PHE A 18 8.95 -31.03 -28.28
C PHE A 18 8.90 -29.52 -28.03
N VAL A 19 10.05 -28.86 -28.10
CA VAL A 19 10.23 -27.41 -27.94
C VAL A 19 11.03 -26.88 -29.10
N GLY A 20 10.39 -26.23 -30.08
CA GLY A 20 10.97 -25.39 -31.15
C GLY A 20 12.15 -25.95 -31.97
N THR A 21 13.28 -26.20 -31.30
CA THR A 21 14.57 -26.66 -31.81
C THR A 21 14.87 -28.14 -31.51
N GLY A 22 14.07 -28.84 -30.70
CA GLY A 22 14.30 -30.25 -30.37
C GLY A 22 13.40 -30.80 -29.25
N GLY A 23 13.78 -31.96 -28.70
CA GLY A 23 13.13 -32.54 -27.52
C GLY A 23 13.37 -31.68 -26.28
N SER A 24 12.39 -31.62 -25.38
CA SER A 24 12.51 -30.89 -24.12
C SER A 24 13.58 -31.50 -23.21
N THR A 25 14.24 -30.64 -22.44
CA THR A 25 15.21 -30.99 -21.40
C THR A 25 14.58 -31.15 -20.01
N SER A 26 13.27 -30.99 -19.87
CA SER A 26 12.55 -31.22 -18.61
C SER A 26 12.20 -32.69 -18.37
N ASP A 27 11.54 -32.96 -17.24
CA ASP A 27 10.97 -34.27 -16.90
C ASP A 27 9.77 -34.67 -17.80
N LYS A 28 9.38 -33.82 -18.75
CA LYS A 28 8.27 -34.02 -19.70
C LYS A 28 8.75 -34.21 -21.14
N LYS A 29 10.01 -34.60 -21.35
CA LYS A 29 10.65 -34.78 -22.67
C LYS A 29 9.92 -35.67 -23.68
N VAL A 30 9.04 -36.57 -23.22
CA VAL A 30 8.23 -37.46 -24.09
C VAL A 30 6.85 -36.83 -24.44
N GLY A 31 6.41 -35.84 -23.68
CA GLY A 31 5.03 -35.34 -23.70
C GLY A 31 4.10 -36.14 -22.80
N VAL A 32 3.11 -35.46 -22.22
CA VAL A 32 2.13 -36.05 -21.29
C VAL A 32 0.81 -36.30 -22.02
N VAL A 33 0.28 -35.29 -22.73
CA VAL A 33 -1.02 -35.38 -23.41
C VAL A 33 -0.97 -36.40 -24.54
N GLY A 34 -0.01 -36.26 -25.46
CA GLY A 34 0.13 -37.13 -26.62
C GLY A 34 0.30 -38.59 -26.20
N LEU A 35 1.28 -38.87 -25.34
CA LEU A 35 1.53 -40.22 -24.81
C LEU A 35 0.29 -40.84 -24.15
N THR A 36 -0.44 -40.07 -23.35
CA THR A 36 -1.67 -40.53 -22.69
C THR A 36 -2.76 -40.85 -23.71
N LEU A 37 -3.02 -39.96 -24.67
CA LEU A 37 -4.07 -40.16 -25.68
C LEU A 37 -3.74 -41.30 -26.65
N PHE A 38 -2.46 -41.50 -27.01
CA PHE A 38 -2.04 -42.66 -27.82
C PHE A 38 -2.28 -43.98 -27.08
N ASP A 39 -2.01 -44.05 -25.77
CA ASP A 39 -2.30 -45.25 -24.99
C ASP A 39 -3.80 -45.45 -24.78
N LEU A 40 -4.57 -44.38 -24.55
CA LEU A 40 -6.03 -44.47 -24.49
C LEU A 40 -6.61 -44.95 -25.84
N ARG A 41 -6.00 -44.59 -26.98
CA ARG A 41 -6.37 -45.11 -28.31
C ARG A 41 -6.07 -46.61 -28.42
N ARG A 42 -4.87 -47.03 -28.02
CA ARG A 42 -4.49 -48.46 -27.95
C ARG A 42 -5.45 -49.27 -27.09
N ARG A 43 -5.95 -48.69 -26.00
CA ARG A 43 -6.93 -49.30 -25.08
C ARG A 43 -8.38 -49.18 -25.56
N GLY A 44 -8.63 -48.61 -26.75
CA GLY A 44 -9.96 -48.48 -27.34
C GLY A 44 -10.87 -47.43 -26.69
N LYS A 45 -10.33 -46.55 -25.84
CA LYS A 45 -11.10 -45.48 -25.16
C LYS A 45 -11.29 -44.24 -26.02
N VAL A 46 -10.34 -43.93 -26.91
CA VAL A 46 -10.43 -42.82 -27.86
C VAL A 46 -10.21 -43.31 -29.30
N GLY A 47 -10.82 -42.61 -30.24
CA GLY A 47 -10.82 -42.94 -31.67
C GLY A 47 -9.74 -42.19 -32.43
N LYS A 48 -10.14 -41.31 -33.35
CA LYS A 48 -9.22 -40.49 -34.13
C LYS A 48 -8.61 -39.39 -33.27
N LEU A 49 -7.33 -39.14 -33.48
CA LEU A 49 -6.59 -38.07 -32.81
C LEU A 49 -6.16 -37.00 -33.82
N SER A 50 -6.25 -35.75 -33.42
CA SER A 50 -5.76 -34.60 -34.17
C SER A 50 -4.96 -33.67 -33.26
N MET A 51 -4.09 -32.85 -33.84
CA MET A 51 -3.32 -31.83 -33.13
C MET A 51 -3.45 -30.50 -33.86
N VAL A 52 -3.61 -29.42 -33.11
CA VAL A 52 -3.62 -28.06 -33.64
C VAL A 52 -2.63 -27.17 -32.90
N GLY A 53 -1.85 -26.42 -33.68
CA GLY A 53 -0.94 -25.38 -33.22
C GLY A 53 -1.06 -24.18 -34.14
N THR A 54 -0.22 -23.16 -33.93
CA THR A 54 -0.26 -21.95 -34.77
C THR A 54 0.65 -22.04 -36.00
N THR A 55 1.46 -23.10 -36.14
CA THR A 55 2.49 -23.21 -37.18
C THR A 55 2.63 -24.67 -37.64
N GLY A 56 2.31 -24.93 -38.90
CA GLY A 56 2.29 -26.27 -39.48
C GLY A 56 3.68 -26.85 -39.75
N SER A 57 4.69 -26.02 -40.03
CA SER A 57 6.04 -26.48 -40.36
C SER A 57 6.77 -27.19 -39.21
N LYS A 58 6.19 -27.20 -38.01
CA LYS A 58 6.71 -27.95 -36.85
C LYS A 58 6.33 -29.43 -36.86
N TYR A 59 5.26 -29.81 -37.58
CA TYR A 59 4.71 -31.17 -37.50
C TYR A 59 5.66 -32.27 -37.97
N PRO A 60 6.49 -32.11 -39.01
CA PRO A 60 7.46 -33.14 -39.38
C PRO A 60 8.40 -33.51 -38.21
N ALA A 61 9.01 -32.52 -37.56
CA ALA A 61 9.90 -32.74 -36.43
C ALA A 61 9.17 -33.32 -35.21
N ILE A 62 7.91 -32.91 -34.98
CA ILE A 62 7.08 -33.50 -33.92
C ILE A 62 6.80 -34.98 -34.22
N ARG A 63 6.46 -35.34 -35.47
CA ARG A 63 6.21 -36.73 -35.85
C ARG A 63 7.46 -37.59 -35.65
N ASP A 64 8.63 -37.11 -36.06
CA ASP A 64 9.91 -37.81 -35.84
C ASP A 64 10.21 -38.00 -34.35
N HIS A 65 9.94 -36.98 -33.52
CA HIS A 65 10.11 -37.05 -32.08
C HIS A 65 9.19 -38.09 -31.42
N LEU A 66 7.92 -38.14 -31.81
CA LEU A 66 6.94 -39.11 -31.28
C LEU A 66 7.23 -40.54 -31.77
N GLU A 67 7.63 -40.70 -33.03
CA GLU A 67 8.06 -41.99 -33.58
C GLU A 67 9.23 -42.56 -32.75
N LYS A 68 10.27 -41.72 -32.54
CA LYS A 68 11.48 -42.12 -31.81
C LYS A 68 11.22 -42.42 -30.34
N ASN A 69 10.48 -41.56 -29.63
CA ASN A 69 10.39 -41.61 -28.17
C ASN A 69 9.13 -42.31 -27.63
N ILE A 70 8.14 -42.60 -28.48
CA ILE A 70 6.90 -43.26 -28.08
C ILE A 70 6.72 -44.56 -28.85
N LYS A 71 6.57 -44.50 -30.18
CA LYS A 71 6.24 -45.69 -30.98
C LYS A 71 7.34 -46.74 -30.95
N ASN A 72 8.61 -46.33 -31.02
CA ASN A 72 9.76 -47.24 -30.97
C ASN A 72 10.09 -47.72 -29.54
N VAL A 73 9.47 -47.13 -28.52
CA VAL A 73 9.75 -47.43 -27.11
C VAL A 73 8.67 -48.35 -26.51
N TYR A 74 7.41 -48.17 -26.91
CA TYR A 74 6.28 -48.88 -26.31
C TYR A 74 5.51 -49.70 -27.35
N ASN A 75 5.15 -50.91 -26.96
CA ASN A 75 4.39 -51.82 -27.82
C ASN A 75 2.98 -51.29 -28.14
N GLY A 76 2.64 -51.32 -29.42
CA GLY A 76 1.28 -51.09 -29.91
C GLY A 76 0.76 -49.65 -29.83
N LEU A 77 1.62 -48.65 -29.60
CA LEU A 77 1.22 -47.24 -29.65
C LEU A 77 1.28 -46.72 -31.08
N ASP A 78 0.10 -46.56 -31.69
CA ASP A 78 -0.03 -45.70 -32.88
C ASP A 78 0.15 -44.24 -32.45
N VAL A 79 1.05 -43.51 -33.10
CA VAL A 79 1.33 -42.08 -32.87
C VAL A 79 0.81 -41.18 -34.00
N SER A 80 0.03 -41.74 -34.93
CA SER A 80 -0.60 -40.98 -36.02
C SER A 80 -1.59 -39.95 -35.49
N PHE A 81 -1.67 -38.80 -36.17
CA PHE A 81 -2.64 -37.74 -35.90
C PHE A 81 -2.79 -36.82 -37.13
N ASP A 82 -3.98 -36.22 -37.28
CA ASP A 82 -4.22 -35.15 -38.25
C ASP A 82 -3.71 -33.80 -37.71
N ALA A 83 -3.10 -32.99 -38.57
CA ALA A 83 -2.44 -31.75 -38.18
C ALA A 83 -3.20 -30.51 -38.66
N TYR A 84 -3.21 -29.44 -37.86
CA TYR A 84 -3.83 -28.17 -38.22
C TYR A 84 -2.97 -26.97 -37.74
N PRO A 85 -2.63 -25.99 -38.59
CA PRO A 85 -2.68 -26.07 -40.05
C PRO A 85 -1.59 -27.03 -40.58
N GLU A 86 -1.76 -27.59 -41.76
CA GLU A 86 -0.71 -28.40 -42.40
C GLU A 86 0.27 -27.54 -43.21
N GLY A 87 1.41 -28.13 -43.56
CA GLY A 87 2.43 -27.50 -44.39
C GLY A 87 3.08 -26.29 -43.74
N ASP A 88 3.68 -25.41 -44.55
CA ASP A 88 4.35 -24.20 -44.06
C ASP A 88 3.36 -23.03 -43.88
N VAL A 89 2.27 -23.30 -43.15
CA VAL A 89 1.22 -22.32 -42.85
C VAL A 89 1.32 -21.89 -41.40
N ARG A 90 1.19 -20.58 -41.16
CA ARG A 90 1.04 -20.01 -39.82
C ARG A 90 -0.34 -19.38 -39.68
N ASP A 91 -1.16 -19.94 -38.81
CA ASP A 91 -2.53 -19.51 -38.57
C ASP A 91 -2.85 -19.60 -37.06
N PRO A 92 -2.96 -18.45 -36.37
CA PRO A 92 -3.38 -18.42 -34.96
C PRO A 92 -4.79 -18.95 -34.70
N ASP A 93 -5.67 -18.93 -35.72
CA ASP A 93 -7.07 -19.32 -35.65
C ASP A 93 -7.33 -20.74 -36.17
N ALA A 94 -6.29 -21.52 -36.48
CA ALA A 94 -6.42 -22.88 -37.00
C ALA A 94 -7.20 -23.83 -36.07
N TYR A 95 -7.31 -23.49 -34.77
CA TYR A 95 -8.15 -24.21 -33.82
C TYR A 95 -9.62 -24.23 -34.24
N LYS A 96 -10.11 -23.19 -34.94
CA LYS A 96 -11.49 -23.15 -35.45
C LYS A 96 -11.70 -24.24 -36.49
N THR A 97 -10.83 -24.31 -37.50
CA THR A 97 -10.85 -25.34 -38.54
C THR A 97 -10.71 -26.75 -37.96
N ALA A 98 -9.83 -26.91 -36.97
CA ALA A 98 -9.63 -28.20 -36.31
C ALA A 98 -10.85 -28.64 -35.48
N ILE A 99 -11.50 -27.71 -34.77
CA ILE A 99 -12.73 -27.98 -34.01
C ILE A 99 -13.90 -28.25 -34.96
N ASP A 100 -14.01 -27.53 -36.08
CA ASP A 100 -15.04 -27.73 -37.09
C ASP A 100 -14.96 -29.10 -37.79
N ALA A 101 -13.81 -29.76 -37.73
CA ALA A 101 -13.63 -31.12 -38.23
C ALA A 101 -14.10 -32.22 -37.25
N LEU A 102 -14.44 -31.86 -36.01
CA LEU A 102 -14.98 -32.78 -35.01
C LEU A 102 -16.51 -32.87 -35.09
N SER A 103 -17.07 -33.94 -34.54
CA SER A 103 -18.53 -34.11 -34.40
C SER A 103 -19.00 -33.72 -33.00
N PRO A 104 -20.22 -33.17 -32.82
CA PRO A 104 -20.79 -32.96 -31.49
C PRO A 104 -20.70 -34.21 -30.60
N GLY A 105 -20.25 -34.04 -29.36
CA GLY A 105 -19.96 -35.13 -28.43
C GLY A 105 -18.53 -35.69 -28.51
N ASP A 106 -17.70 -35.23 -29.46
CA ASP A 106 -16.24 -35.39 -29.40
C ASP A 106 -15.63 -34.42 -28.36
N ALA A 107 -14.31 -34.48 -28.18
CA ALA A 107 -13.61 -33.71 -27.15
C ALA A 107 -12.36 -32.98 -27.66
N ILE A 108 -11.95 -31.95 -26.93
CA ILE A 108 -10.66 -31.28 -27.07
C ILE A 108 -9.90 -31.23 -25.75
N THR A 109 -8.58 -31.12 -25.83
CA THR A 109 -7.70 -30.74 -24.71
C THR A 109 -6.99 -29.44 -25.01
N ILE A 110 -6.96 -28.48 -24.09
CA ILE A 110 -6.33 -27.15 -24.29
C ILE A 110 -5.10 -27.01 -23.40
N PHE A 111 -3.92 -26.93 -24.04
CA PHE A 111 -2.60 -26.67 -23.44
C PHE A 111 -1.88 -25.55 -24.22
N THR A 112 -2.53 -24.41 -24.26
CA THR A 112 -2.06 -23.18 -24.91
C THR A 112 -1.76 -22.10 -23.85
N PRO A 113 -1.25 -20.92 -24.21
CA PRO A 113 -1.07 -19.83 -23.24
C PRO A 113 -2.40 -19.39 -22.60
N ASP A 114 -2.40 -19.06 -21.30
CA ASP A 114 -3.58 -18.79 -20.48
C ASP A 114 -4.64 -17.86 -21.12
N PRO A 115 -4.29 -16.73 -21.78
CA PRO A 115 -5.28 -15.83 -22.38
C PRO A 115 -6.12 -16.49 -23.49
N THR A 116 -5.64 -17.58 -24.07
CA THR A 116 -6.30 -18.27 -25.19
C THR A 116 -7.32 -19.31 -24.72
N HIS A 117 -7.34 -19.67 -23.44
CA HIS A 117 -8.26 -20.69 -22.92
C HIS A 117 -9.72 -20.33 -23.14
N TYR A 118 -10.11 -19.10 -22.80
CA TYR A 118 -11.48 -18.61 -22.94
C TYR A 118 -12.01 -18.66 -24.38
N PRO A 119 -11.37 -17.99 -25.38
CA PRO A 119 -11.92 -17.98 -26.73
C PRO A 119 -11.99 -19.37 -27.37
N ILE A 120 -10.99 -20.23 -27.12
CA ILE A 120 -10.97 -21.61 -27.63
C ILE A 120 -12.09 -22.45 -26.98
N THR A 121 -12.23 -22.37 -25.66
CA THR A 121 -13.27 -23.11 -24.92
C THR A 121 -14.67 -22.68 -25.35
N LEU A 122 -14.92 -21.37 -25.47
CA LEU A 122 -16.21 -20.85 -25.91
C LEU A 122 -16.55 -21.33 -27.33
N TYR A 123 -15.58 -21.35 -28.22
CA TYR A 123 -15.77 -21.84 -29.59
C TYR A 123 -16.14 -23.33 -29.61
N ALA A 124 -15.42 -24.16 -28.84
CA ALA A 124 -15.69 -25.59 -28.72
C ALA A 124 -17.08 -25.89 -28.14
N ILE A 125 -17.48 -25.17 -27.08
CA ILE A 125 -18.81 -25.31 -26.46
C ILE A 125 -19.92 -25.01 -27.47
N LYS A 126 -19.79 -23.95 -28.27
CA LYS A 126 -20.76 -23.57 -29.31
C LYS A 126 -20.89 -24.60 -30.43
N LYS A 127 -19.93 -25.52 -30.54
CA LYS A 127 -19.91 -26.64 -31.49
C LYS A 127 -20.35 -27.97 -30.85
N GLY A 128 -20.73 -27.96 -29.57
CA GLY A 128 -21.11 -29.17 -28.84
C GLY A 128 -19.92 -30.09 -28.54
N ILE A 129 -18.71 -29.54 -28.41
CA ILE A 129 -17.48 -30.30 -28.20
C ILE A 129 -17.03 -30.18 -26.73
N HIS A 130 -16.78 -31.32 -26.08
CA HIS A 130 -16.32 -31.42 -24.71
C HIS A 130 -14.92 -30.87 -24.53
N VAL A 131 -14.62 -30.26 -23.37
CA VAL A 131 -13.36 -29.53 -23.18
C VAL A 131 -12.65 -29.99 -21.92
N LEU A 132 -11.40 -30.40 -22.06
CA LEU A 132 -10.42 -30.38 -20.97
C LEU A 132 -9.54 -29.15 -21.15
N VAL A 133 -9.49 -28.26 -20.16
CA VAL A 133 -8.68 -27.03 -20.20
C VAL A 133 -7.62 -27.07 -19.12
N THR A 134 -6.37 -26.74 -19.46
CA THR A 134 -5.30 -26.67 -18.46
C THR A 134 -5.54 -25.58 -17.44
N LYS A 135 -5.04 -25.75 -16.22
CA LYS A 135 -5.02 -24.70 -15.20
C LYS A 135 -4.07 -23.54 -15.59
N PRO A 136 -4.40 -22.29 -15.22
CA PRO A 136 -5.70 -21.86 -14.68
C PRO A 136 -6.79 -21.98 -15.77
N ALA A 137 -8.02 -22.34 -15.39
CA ALA A 137 -9.10 -22.48 -16.36
C ALA A 137 -9.29 -21.18 -17.16
N PHE A 138 -9.46 -20.06 -16.46
CA PHE A 138 -9.54 -18.72 -17.04
C PHE A 138 -8.91 -17.70 -16.09
N MET A 139 -8.47 -16.57 -16.65
CA MET A 139 -7.85 -15.46 -15.91
C MET A 139 -8.88 -14.53 -15.25
N SER A 140 -10.15 -14.59 -15.65
CA SER A 140 -11.23 -13.82 -15.01
C SER A 140 -12.38 -14.73 -14.58
N LEU A 141 -12.93 -14.39 -13.42
CA LEU A 141 -14.12 -14.98 -12.83
C LEU A 141 -15.35 -14.74 -13.69
N GLU A 142 -15.39 -13.62 -14.42
CA GLU A 142 -16.42 -13.36 -15.42
C GLU A 142 -16.40 -14.40 -16.54
N HIS A 143 -15.24 -14.64 -17.16
CA HIS A 143 -15.09 -15.68 -18.18
C HIS A 143 -15.41 -17.07 -17.63
N HIS A 144 -14.99 -17.38 -16.39
CA HIS A 144 -15.32 -18.65 -15.75
C HIS A 144 -16.83 -18.86 -15.61
N GLN A 145 -17.56 -17.84 -15.18
CA GLN A 145 -19.02 -17.89 -15.03
C GLN A 145 -19.75 -17.96 -16.37
N GLU A 146 -19.30 -17.20 -17.37
CA GLU A 146 -19.87 -17.27 -18.72
C GLU A 146 -19.70 -18.66 -19.33
N ILE A 147 -18.50 -19.23 -19.24
CA ILE A 147 -18.21 -20.56 -19.76
C ILE A 147 -19.01 -21.63 -19.02
N MET A 148 -19.20 -21.49 -17.71
CA MET A 148 -20.08 -22.38 -16.93
C MET A 148 -21.54 -22.30 -17.42
N ALA A 149 -22.04 -21.10 -17.72
CA ALA A 149 -23.40 -20.92 -18.26
C ALA A 149 -23.56 -21.50 -19.68
N GLU A 150 -22.61 -21.23 -20.57
CA GLU A 150 -22.64 -21.75 -21.95
C GLU A 150 -22.44 -23.26 -21.99
N ALA A 151 -21.58 -23.83 -21.14
CA ALA A 151 -21.41 -25.28 -21.01
C ALA A 151 -22.71 -25.98 -20.64
N LYS A 152 -23.44 -25.44 -19.64
CA LYS A 152 -24.75 -25.96 -19.23
C LYS A 152 -25.79 -25.84 -20.35
N LYS A 153 -25.84 -24.69 -21.03
CA LYS A 153 -26.79 -24.43 -22.13
C LYS A 153 -26.60 -25.37 -23.31
N ASN A 154 -25.35 -25.73 -23.64
CA ASN A 154 -25.03 -26.60 -24.77
C ASN A 154 -24.87 -28.08 -24.37
N ASN A 155 -25.12 -28.44 -23.10
CA ASN A 155 -24.88 -29.78 -22.54
C ASN A 155 -23.45 -30.31 -22.79
N VAL A 156 -22.46 -29.43 -22.62
CA VAL A 156 -21.04 -29.72 -22.84
C VAL A 156 -20.31 -29.85 -21.50
N PHE A 157 -19.69 -31.00 -21.26
CA PHE A 157 -18.77 -31.17 -20.14
C PHE A 157 -17.48 -30.36 -20.34
N VAL A 158 -17.16 -29.53 -19.34
CA VAL A 158 -15.90 -28.79 -19.26
C VAL A 158 -15.18 -29.16 -17.97
N TYR A 159 -13.95 -29.62 -18.13
CA TYR A 159 -13.11 -30.20 -17.10
C TYR A 159 -11.80 -29.44 -17.00
N VAL A 160 -11.39 -29.07 -15.79
CA VAL A 160 -10.14 -28.35 -15.57
C VAL A 160 -9.05 -29.35 -15.22
N GLU A 161 -7.89 -29.25 -15.86
CA GLU A 161 -6.74 -30.12 -15.64
C GLU A 161 -6.06 -29.81 -14.28
N HIS A 162 -6.69 -30.30 -13.21
CA HIS A 162 -6.14 -30.31 -11.85
C HIS A 162 -5.69 -31.73 -11.47
N HIS A 163 -4.70 -32.28 -12.19
CA HIS A 163 -4.19 -33.65 -11.96
C HIS A 163 -3.81 -33.95 -10.50
N LYS A 164 -3.44 -32.94 -9.70
CA LYS A 164 -3.06 -33.14 -8.29
C LYS A 164 -4.22 -33.69 -7.44
N ARG A 165 -5.48 -33.56 -7.87
CA ARG A 165 -6.61 -34.22 -7.21
C ARG A 165 -6.55 -35.75 -7.29
N PHE A 166 -5.86 -36.30 -8.30
CA PHE A 166 -5.67 -37.75 -8.51
C PHE A 166 -4.35 -38.27 -7.98
N ASP A 167 -3.52 -37.39 -7.42
CA ASP A 167 -2.33 -37.81 -6.70
C ASP A 167 -2.78 -38.64 -5.48
N ALA A 168 -2.32 -39.89 -5.41
CA ALA A 168 -2.77 -40.84 -4.39
C ALA A 168 -2.61 -40.30 -2.97
N THR A 169 -1.53 -39.54 -2.69
CA THR A 169 -1.32 -38.99 -1.35
C THR A 169 -2.23 -37.79 -1.09
N TYR A 170 -2.55 -36.98 -2.10
CA TYR A 170 -3.45 -35.83 -1.96
C TYR A 170 -4.92 -36.30 -1.88
N ALA A 171 -5.30 -37.32 -2.65
CA ALA A 171 -6.62 -37.91 -2.60
C ALA A 171 -6.92 -38.54 -1.23
N ASP A 172 -5.97 -39.28 -0.63
CA ASP A 172 -6.12 -39.81 0.73
C ASP A 172 -6.18 -38.67 1.77
N ALA A 173 -5.33 -37.65 1.64
CA ALA A 173 -5.37 -36.47 2.49
C ALA A 173 -6.71 -35.73 2.42
N ARG A 174 -7.27 -35.55 1.23
CA ARG A 174 -8.59 -34.98 1.01
C ARG A 174 -9.68 -35.82 1.67
N HIS A 175 -9.62 -37.15 1.54
CA HIS A 175 -10.55 -38.02 2.23
C HIS A 175 -10.48 -37.84 3.75
N ARG A 176 -9.27 -37.77 4.33
CA ARG A 176 -9.09 -37.51 5.78
C ARG A 176 -9.67 -36.16 6.19
N ALA A 177 -9.39 -35.10 5.44
CA ALA A 177 -9.90 -33.76 5.72
C ALA A 177 -11.43 -33.69 5.65
N THR A 178 -12.04 -34.35 4.66
CA THR A 178 -13.50 -34.33 4.44
C THR A 178 -14.27 -35.36 5.27
N SER A 179 -13.60 -36.35 5.86
CA SER A 179 -14.24 -37.38 6.70
C SER A 179 -14.75 -36.89 8.07
N GLY A 180 -14.46 -35.63 8.44
CA GLY A 180 -14.75 -35.07 9.76
C GLY A 180 -13.76 -35.48 10.86
N LYS A 181 -12.83 -36.41 10.59
CA LYS A 181 -11.82 -36.87 11.56
C LYS A 181 -10.83 -35.78 11.95
N LEU A 182 -10.47 -34.90 11.02
CA LEU A 182 -9.56 -33.76 11.29
C LEU A 182 -10.26 -32.55 11.90
N GLY A 183 -11.59 -32.58 12.06
CA GLY A 183 -12.38 -31.45 12.56
C GLY A 183 -12.59 -30.34 11.54
N ASP A 184 -12.97 -29.16 12.02
CA ASP A 184 -13.20 -27.99 11.17
C ASP A 184 -11.87 -27.45 10.64
N PHE A 185 -11.83 -27.07 9.35
CA PHE A 185 -10.68 -26.40 8.75
C PHE A 185 -10.28 -25.16 9.54
N ASN A 186 -8.99 -25.00 9.81
CA ASN A 186 -8.44 -23.86 10.55
C ASN A 186 -7.31 -23.16 9.79
N TYR A 187 -6.37 -23.93 9.23
CA TYR A 187 -5.20 -23.36 8.58
C TYR A 187 -4.71 -24.20 7.41
N PHE A 188 -4.32 -23.54 6.32
CA PHE A 188 -3.61 -24.14 5.21
C PHE A 188 -2.38 -23.31 4.88
N TYR A 189 -1.26 -23.99 4.69
CA TYR A 189 -0.04 -23.39 4.14
C TYR A 189 0.47 -24.25 3.00
N SER A 190 0.82 -23.62 1.89
CA SER A 190 1.51 -24.28 0.81
C SER A 190 2.62 -23.43 0.25
N TYR A 191 3.68 -24.11 -0.16
CA TYR A 191 4.78 -23.51 -0.89
C TYR A 191 5.03 -24.32 -2.15
N MET A 192 5.16 -23.61 -3.27
CA MET A 192 5.58 -24.18 -4.54
C MET A 192 6.63 -23.31 -5.21
N SER A 193 7.71 -23.91 -5.71
CA SER A 193 8.70 -23.16 -6.48
C SER A 193 9.34 -23.98 -7.57
N GLN A 194 9.82 -23.29 -8.59
CA GLN A 194 10.58 -23.87 -9.69
C GLN A 194 11.95 -23.21 -9.83
N PRO A 195 12.95 -23.93 -10.38
CA PRO A 195 14.27 -23.36 -10.66
C PRO A 195 14.22 -22.14 -11.56
N LYS A 196 15.08 -21.16 -11.30
CA LYS A 196 15.20 -19.91 -12.10
C LYS A 196 15.36 -20.14 -13.60
N SER A 197 15.94 -21.27 -14.01
CA SER A 197 16.09 -21.64 -15.43
C SER A 197 14.75 -21.79 -16.17
N GLN A 198 13.64 -22.01 -15.46
CA GLN A 198 12.31 -22.03 -16.07
C GLN A 198 11.93 -20.68 -16.68
N LEU A 199 12.43 -19.57 -16.13
CA LEU A 199 12.21 -18.24 -16.70
C LEU A 199 12.81 -18.08 -18.09
N GLU A 200 13.82 -18.86 -18.48
CA GLU A 200 14.35 -18.83 -19.85
C GLU A 200 13.29 -19.23 -20.89
N THR A 201 12.41 -20.16 -20.52
CA THR A 201 11.30 -20.61 -21.36
C THR A 201 10.08 -19.71 -21.20
N PHE A 202 9.82 -19.23 -19.98
CA PHE A 202 8.58 -18.55 -19.64
C PHE A 202 8.63 -17.02 -19.72
N LYS A 203 9.80 -16.40 -19.91
CA LYS A 203 9.96 -14.94 -20.11
C LYS A 203 9.10 -14.36 -21.25
N ALA A 204 8.66 -15.20 -22.18
CA ALA A 204 7.75 -14.79 -23.24
C ALA A 204 6.43 -14.24 -22.69
N TRP A 205 5.89 -14.85 -21.61
CA TRP A 205 4.57 -14.57 -21.06
C TRP A 205 4.58 -14.14 -19.58
N ALA A 206 5.61 -14.51 -18.81
CA ALA A 206 5.70 -14.22 -17.38
C ALA A 206 5.69 -12.69 -17.14
N GLY A 207 4.79 -12.24 -16.27
CA GLY A 207 4.58 -10.81 -15.97
C GLY A 207 3.83 -10.02 -17.05
N LYS A 208 3.46 -10.65 -18.18
CA LYS A 208 2.72 -10.00 -19.28
C LYS A 208 1.31 -10.56 -19.40
N ASP A 209 1.22 -11.86 -19.63
CA ASP A 209 -0.02 -12.57 -19.92
C ASP A 209 -0.49 -13.40 -18.71
N SER A 210 0.44 -13.81 -17.87
CA SER A 210 0.20 -14.62 -16.68
C SER A 210 1.35 -14.44 -15.68
N ASP A 211 1.21 -15.04 -14.50
CA ASP A 211 2.14 -14.92 -13.40
C ASP A 211 2.36 -16.25 -12.65
N ILE A 212 3.30 -16.21 -11.71
CA ILE A 212 3.68 -17.39 -10.92
C ILE A 212 2.56 -17.93 -10.04
N SER A 213 1.61 -17.09 -9.64
CA SER A 213 0.45 -17.47 -8.84
C SER A 213 -0.56 -18.25 -9.68
N TYR A 214 -0.98 -17.71 -10.83
CA TYR A 214 -1.81 -18.45 -11.78
C TYR A 214 -1.16 -19.76 -12.21
N TYR A 215 0.15 -19.75 -12.41
CA TYR A 215 0.90 -20.92 -12.82
C TYR A 215 1.04 -21.99 -11.72
N LEU A 216 1.48 -21.66 -10.50
CA LEU A 216 1.74 -22.67 -9.44
C LEU A 216 0.76 -22.64 -8.26
N ASN A 217 0.32 -21.47 -7.78
CA ASN A 217 -0.63 -21.43 -6.66
C ASN A 217 -1.96 -22.07 -7.04
N SER A 218 -2.38 -21.99 -8.31
CA SER A 218 -3.60 -22.64 -8.81
C SER A 218 -3.71 -24.12 -8.43
N HIS A 219 -2.60 -24.83 -8.33
CA HIS A 219 -2.57 -26.22 -7.89
C HIS A 219 -2.96 -26.39 -6.42
N HIS A 220 -2.34 -25.65 -5.50
CA HIS A 220 -2.56 -25.83 -4.06
C HIS A 220 -3.77 -25.07 -3.53
N VAL A 221 -4.19 -24.00 -4.21
CA VAL A 221 -5.50 -23.36 -3.97
C VAL A 221 -6.62 -24.36 -4.26
N ASP A 222 -6.57 -25.04 -5.42
CA ASP A 222 -7.54 -26.09 -5.77
C ASP A 222 -7.54 -27.26 -4.78
N VAL A 223 -6.35 -27.73 -4.38
CA VAL A 223 -6.24 -28.80 -3.38
C VAL A 223 -6.86 -28.37 -2.05
N CYS A 224 -6.55 -27.17 -1.55
CA CYS A 224 -7.13 -26.66 -0.31
C CYS A 224 -8.66 -26.56 -0.38
N GLU A 225 -9.19 -25.98 -1.47
CA GLU A 225 -10.63 -25.87 -1.70
C GLU A 225 -11.29 -27.24 -1.66
N SER A 226 -10.72 -28.22 -2.39
CA SER A 226 -11.26 -29.58 -2.45
C SER A 226 -11.23 -30.31 -1.10
N MET A 227 -10.34 -29.91 -0.18
CA MET A 227 -10.19 -30.45 1.18
C MET A 227 -11.13 -29.78 2.19
N ALA A 228 -11.65 -28.58 1.89
CA ALA A 228 -12.48 -27.79 2.79
C ALA A 228 -13.80 -27.33 2.15
N PRO A 229 -14.64 -28.25 1.62
CA PRO A 229 -15.86 -27.89 0.87
C PRO A 229 -16.90 -27.12 1.70
N ASP A 230 -16.87 -27.25 3.03
CA ASP A 230 -17.77 -26.55 3.95
C ASP A 230 -17.33 -25.11 4.26
N PHE A 231 -16.19 -24.68 3.73
CA PHE A 231 -15.64 -23.34 3.89
C PHE A 231 -15.67 -22.59 2.56
N GLN A 232 -15.80 -21.28 2.66
CA GLN A 232 -15.84 -20.38 1.52
C GLN A 232 -14.75 -19.32 1.67
N PRO A 233 -13.98 -19.01 0.62
CA PRO A 233 -13.04 -17.92 0.66
C PRO A 233 -13.81 -16.60 0.61
N VAL A 234 -13.47 -15.66 1.48
CA VAL A 234 -14.18 -14.37 1.61
C VAL A 234 -13.30 -13.17 1.35
N LYS A 235 -11.98 -13.32 1.43
CA LYS A 235 -11.03 -12.21 1.22
C LYS A 235 -9.67 -12.72 0.82
N VAL A 236 -9.00 -12.00 -0.07
CA VAL A 236 -7.61 -12.25 -0.47
C VAL A 236 -6.79 -10.98 -0.28
N THR A 237 -5.63 -11.12 0.34
CA THR A 237 -4.55 -10.13 0.36
C THR A 237 -3.31 -10.76 -0.27
N ALA A 238 -2.73 -10.12 -1.26
CA ALA A 238 -1.54 -10.61 -1.94
C ALA A 238 -0.32 -9.73 -1.65
N SER A 239 0.86 -10.35 -1.69
CA SER A 239 2.14 -9.66 -1.64
C SER A 239 3.11 -10.34 -2.59
N ALA A 240 4.03 -9.57 -3.18
CA ALA A 240 5.02 -10.08 -4.11
C ALA A 240 6.43 -9.57 -3.83
N ALA A 241 7.43 -10.40 -4.16
CA ALA A 241 8.82 -10.00 -4.29
C ALA A 241 9.17 -9.78 -5.77
N LYS A 242 10.12 -8.88 -6.04
CA LYS A 242 10.61 -8.53 -7.39
C LYS A 242 12.13 -8.32 -7.36
N GLY A 243 12.77 -8.43 -8.53
CA GLY A 243 14.19 -8.12 -8.74
C GLY A 243 14.98 -9.26 -9.41
N ILE A 244 14.73 -10.52 -9.03
CA ILE A 244 15.50 -11.66 -9.53
C ILE A 244 15.13 -11.99 -10.99
N ALA A 245 13.84 -12.02 -11.33
CA ALA A 245 13.37 -12.31 -12.67
C ALA A 245 13.77 -11.19 -13.65
N THR A 246 13.75 -9.94 -13.21
CA THR A 246 14.21 -8.79 -13.99
C THR A 246 15.71 -8.85 -14.27
N ASP A 247 16.53 -9.29 -13.30
CA ASP A 247 17.96 -9.51 -13.52
C ASP A 247 18.25 -10.62 -14.55
N LEU A 248 17.28 -11.52 -14.77
CA LEU A 248 17.31 -12.56 -15.81
C LEU A 248 16.66 -12.12 -17.13
N GLY A 249 16.35 -10.84 -17.30
CA GLY A 249 15.81 -10.27 -18.53
C GLY A 249 14.30 -10.43 -18.72
N CYS A 250 13.54 -10.76 -17.66
CA CYS A 250 12.08 -10.66 -17.70
C CYS A 250 11.63 -9.19 -17.61
N VAL A 251 10.37 -8.93 -17.97
CA VAL A 251 9.81 -7.56 -17.90
C VAL A 251 9.66 -7.09 -16.44
N PRO A 252 9.72 -5.77 -16.16
CA PRO A 252 9.64 -5.21 -14.80
C PRO A 252 8.41 -5.65 -13.99
N GLU A 253 7.32 -5.97 -14.68
CA GLU A 253 6.07 -6.43 -14.10
C GLU A 253 6.21 -7.83 -13.48
N THR A 254 7.19 -8.63 -13.91
CA THR A 254 7.36 -10.02 -13.47
C THR A 254 7.65 -10.13 -11.98
N GLU A 255 6.70 -10.68 -11.22
CA GLU A 255 6.92 -11.06 -9.84
C GLU A 255 7.80 -12.31 -9.70
N ASP A 256 8.77 -12.27 -8.79
CA ASP A 256 9.63 -13.39 -8.45
C ASP A 256 8.88 -14.45 -7.64
N THR A 257 8.13 -13.97 -6.65
CA THR A 257 7.42 -14.78 -5.68
C THR A 257 6.12 -14.06 -5.35
N ILE A 258 5.00 -14.77 -5.37
CA ILE A 258 3.69 -14.26 -4.98
C ILE A 258 3.16 -15.09 -3.82
N THR A 259 2.73 -14.42 -2.75
CA THR A 259 2.01 -15.03 -1.64
C THR A 259 0.59 -14.49 -1.55
N LEU A 260 -0.39 -15.39 -1.50
CA LEU A 260 -1.79 -15.08 -1.26
C LEU A 260 -2.15 -15.46 0.18
N LEU A 261 -2.66 -14.50 0.95
CA LEU A 261 -3.32 -14.71 2.23
C LEU A 261 -4.83 -14.69 2.02
N VAL A 262 -5.50 -15.81 2.28
CA VAL A 262 -6.93 -15.99 2.04
C VAL A 262 -7.67 -16.23 3.35
N ASP A 263 -8.66 -15.39 3.64
CA ASP A 263 -9.58 -15.62 4.75
C ASP A 263 -10.73 -16.51 4.27
N TRP A 264 -11.08 -17.50 5.08
CA TRP A 264 -12.17 -18.42 4.84
C TRP A 264 -13.20 -18.33 5.97
N VAL A 265 -14.47 -18.55 5.63
CA VAL A 265 -15.59 -18.62 6.59
C VAL A 265 -16.36 -19.90 6.36
N LYS A 266 -16.78 -20.55 7.45
CA LYS A 266 -17.62 -21.75 7.36
C LYS A 266 -19.04 -21.39 6.89
N LYS A 267 -19.57 -22.18 5.95
CA LYS A 267 -20.87 -21.95 5.29
C LYS A 267 -22.09 -22.19 6.19
N ASP A 268 -21.91 -22.74 7.40
CA ASP A 268 -22.98 -23.09 8.33
C ASP A 268 -23.50 -21.92 9.19
N GLY A 269 -22.99 -20.70 8.97
CA GLY A 269 -23.38 -19.51 9.74
C GLY A 269 -22.76 -19.43 11.15
N SER A 270 -21.91 -20.38 11.55
CA SER A 270 -21.27 -20.37 12.88
C SER A 270 -20.26 -19.24 13.09
N GLY A 271 -19.86 -18.54 12.03
CA GLY A 271 -18.83 -17.50 12.07
C GLY A 271 -17.40 -18.05 12.24
N LYS A 272 -17.21 -19.38 12.20
CA LYS A 272 -15.88 -20.01 12.22
C LYS A 272 -15.05 -19.54 11.03
N ARG A 273 -13.78 -19.23 11.31
CA ARG A 273 -12.83 -18.71 10.33
C ARG A 273 -11.63 -19.63 10.19
N ALA A 274 -11.06 -19.64 8.99
CA ALA A 274 -9.81 -20.30 8.68
C ALA A 274 -8.94 -19.41 7.79
N ILE A 275 -7.65 -19.73 7.71
CA ILE A 275 -6.67 -18.97 6.94
C ILE A 275 -5.94 -19.88 5.97
N GLY A 276 -5.85 -19.49 4.71
CA GLY A 276 -4.98 -20.12 3.71
C GLY A 276 -3.82 -19.21 3.35
N VAL A 277 -2.62 -19.77 3.24
CA VAL A 277 -1.42 -19.08 2.79
C VAL A 277 -0.81 -19.86 1.62
N TYR A 278 -0.79 -19.25 0.44
CA TYR A 278 -0.32 -19.89 -0.79
C TYR A 278 0.86 -19.12 -1.37
N THR A 279 2.05 -19.72 -1.35
CA THR A 279 3.26 -19.09 -1.88
C THR A 279 3.77 -19.83 -3.12
N ALA A 280 3.95 -19.08 -4.21
CA ALA A 280 4.52 -19.57 -5.45
C ALA A 280 5.76 -18.75 -5.84
N SER A 281 6.82 -19.39 -6.36
CA SER A 281 8.09 -18.71 -6.64
C SER A 281 8.88 -19.27 -7.84
N TRP A 282 9.49 -18.39 -8.62
CA TRP A 282 10.48 -18.72 -9.67
C TRP A 282 11.90 -18.86 -9.13
N THR A 283 12.14 -18.53 -7.87
CA THR A 283 13.49 -18.20 -7.41
C THR A 283 14.29 -19.40 -6.89
N ALA A 284 13.79 -20.63 -7.08
CA ALA A 284 14.52 -21.79 -6.60
C ALA A 284 15.89 -21.89 -7.31
N PRO A 285 16.95 -22.34 -6.60
CA PRO A 285 18.26 -22.49 -7.22
C PRO A 285 18.24 -23.46 -8.41
N GLN A 286 19.10 -23.25 -9.41
CA GLN A 286 19.20 -24.11 -10.61
C GLN A 286 19.47 -25.59 -10.27
N LYS A 287 20.18 -25.85 -9.17
CA LYS A 287 20.49 -27.20 -8.67
C LYS A 287 19.70 -27.55 -7.41
N ALA A 288 18.43 -27.14 -7.33
CA ALA A 288 17.54 -27.51 -6.23
C ALA A 288 17.28 -29.03 -6.12
N GLY A 289 17.65 -29.79 -7.16
CA GLY A 289 17.51 -31.25 -7.29
C GLY A 289 16.07 -31.74 -7.52
N VAL A 290 15.08 -30.86 -7.45
CA VAL A 290 13.69 -31.13 -7.82
C VAL A 290 13.26 -30.17 -8.91
N HIS A 291 12.45 -30.65 -9.87
CA HIS A 291 11.85 -29.76 -10.88
C HIS A 291 10.86 -28.78 -10.26
N SER A 292 10.12 -29.22 -9.23
CA SER A 292 9.23 -28.35 -8.46
C SER A 292 9.34 -28.72 -7.00
N ASN A 293 9.74 -27.75 -6.18
CA ASN A 293 9.63 -27.88 -4.73
C ASN A 293 8.18 -27.62 -4.37
N GLN A 294 7.53 -28.54 -3.67
CA GLN A 294 6.09 -28.46 -3.38
C GLN A 294 5.74 -29.25 -2.14
N TYR A 295 5.09 -28.57 -1.22
CA TYR A 295 4.59 -29.15 0.01
C TYR A 295 3.43 -28.32 0.53
N PHE A 296 2.59 -28.94 1.35
CA PHE A 296 1.54 -28.25 2.05
C PHE A 296 1.31 -28.81 3.45
N HIS A 297 0.65 -28.00 4.27
CA HIS A 297 0.18 -28.30 5.61
C HIS A 297 -1.29 -27.90 5.69
N PHE A 298 -2.14 -28.86 6.00
CA PHE A 298 -3.55 -28.66 6.32
C PHE A 298 -3.75 -28.93 7.82
N MET A 299 -4.40 -28.01 8.52
CA MET A 299 -4.75 -28.14 9.93
C MET A 299 -6.26 -27.97 10.11
N GLY A 300 -6.87 -28.97 10.71
CA GLY A 300 -8.23 -28.88 11.24
C GLY A 300 -8.23 -28.87 12.77
N SER A 301 -9.37 -28.61 13.37
CA SER A 301 -9.51 -28.46 14.83
C SER A 301 -9.23 -29.72 15.65
N LYS A 302 -9.10 -30.89 15.01
CA LYS A 302 -8.83 -32.19 15.68
C LYS A 302 -7.62 -32.93 15.11
N GLY A 303 -6.92 -32.38 14.12
CA GLY A 303 -5.75 -33.03 13.53
C GLY A 303 -5.20 -32.28 12.32
N GLU A 304 -4.08 -32.77 11.80
CA GLU A 304 -3.37 -32.14 10.69
C GLU A 304 -2.86 -33.16 9.66
N VAL A 305 -2.58 -32.66 8.46
CA VAL A 305 -1.92 -33.37 7.37
C VAL A 305 -0.75 -32.53 6.87
N ARG A 306 0.43 -33.14 6.73
CA ARG A 306 1.61 -32.52 6.12
C ARG A 306 2.08 -33.38 4.97
N ILE A 307 2.23 -32.80 3.79
CA ILE A 307 2.69 -33.53 2.60
C ILE A 307 3.88 -32.79 2.00
N ASN A 308 4.96 -33.54 1.78
CA ASN A 308 6.09 -33.11 0.96
C ASN A 308 6.11 -33.89 -0.35
N GLN A 309 5.72 -33.23 -1.44
CA GLN A 309 5.66 -33.88 -2.75
C GLN A 309 7.01 -33.85 -3.48
N ALA A 310 7.90 -32.94 -3.10
CA ALA A 310 9.21 -32.79 -3.72
C ALA A 310 10.13 -34.01 -3.49
N LYS A 311 9.97 -34.72 -2.37
CA LYS A 311 10.89 -35.79 -1.93
C LYS A 311 10.17 -37.06 -1.48
N ARG A 312 9.43 -37.70 -2.39
CA ARG A 312 8.62 -38.89 -2.09
C ARG A 312 8.86 -40.11 -2.97
N GLY A 313 9.73 -39.99 -3.97
CA GLY A 313 10.11 -41.10 -4.87
C GLY A 313 11.49 -41.64 -4.52
N TYR A 314 12.35 -41.69 -5.52
CA TYR A 314 13.75 -42.09 -5.41
C TYR A 314 14.65 -40.96 -5.88
N ASP A 315 15.90 -40.97 -5.42
CA ASP A 315 16.94 -40.08 -5.92
C ASP A 315 17.89 -40.81 -6.88
N VAL A 316 18.45 -40.04 -7.81
CA VAL A 316 19.35 -40.52 -8.85
C VAL A 316 20.55 -39.58 -8.92
N THR A 317 21.74 -40.15 -9.02
CA THR A 317 22.97 -39.44 -9.37
C THR A 317 23.62 -40.20 -10.52
N GLU A 318 23.90 -39.49 -11.61
CA GLU A 318 24.53 -40.04 -12.81
C GLU A 318 25.70 -39.13 -13.21
N ASP A 319 26.71 -39.69 -13.87
CA ASP A 319 27.89 -38.93 -14.32
C ASP A 319 27.49 -37.75 -15.24
N GLU A 320 26.45 -37.94 -16.06
CA GLU A 320 25.94 -36.94 -17.00
C GLU A 320 25.02 -35.88 -16.35
N SER A 321 24.37 -36.19 -15.21
CA SER A 321 23.36 -35.31 -14.60
C SER A 321 23.96 -34.15 -13.80
N GLY A 322 25.25 -34.21 -13.48
CA GLY A 322 25.99 -33.13 -12.81
C GLY A 322 25.50 -32.80 -11.38
N GLY A 323 24.71 -33.71 -10.77
CA GLY A 323 24.16 -33.58 -9.42
C GLY A 323 23.06 -34.58 -9.07
N LEU A 324 22.69 -34.60 -7.78
CA LEU A 324 21.60 -35.41 -7.21
C LEU A 324 20.23 -34.86 -7.65
N GLY A 325 19.39 -35.73 -8.24
CA GLY A 325 18.02 -35.41 -8.63
C GLY A 325 16.99 -36.29 -7.91
N TRP A 326 15.87 -35.72 -7.47
CA TRP A 326 14.74 -36.44 -6.89
C TRP A 326 13.62 -36.59 -7.90
N PHE A 327 13.22 -37.83 -8.19
CA PHE A 327 12.22 -38.16 -9.20
C PHE A 327 10.86 -38.47 -8.55
N ASN A 328 9.79 -38.10 -9.25
CA ASN A 328 8.41 -38.32 -8.81
C ASN A 328 7.70 -39.33 -9.73
N PRO A 329 7.86 -40.65 -9.48
CA PRO A 329 7.28 -41.69 -10.33
C PRO A 329 5.75 -41.75 -10.27
N PHE A 330 5.13 -41.08 -9.29
CA PHE A 330 3.68 -41.04 -9.13
C PHE A 330 3.01 -40.10 -10.14
N TYR A 331 3.75 -39.13 -10.71
CA TYR A 331 3.19 -38.24 -11.71
C TYR A 331 2.99 -38.95 -13.04
N MET A 332 4.10 -39.41 -13.59
CA MET A 332 4.17 -40.16 -14.83
C MET A 332 5.31 -41.16 -14.73
N ARG A 333 5.04 -42.41 -15.06
CA ARG A 333 6.04 -43.48 -15.12
C ARG A 333 6.30 -43.83 -16.58
N TYR A 334 7.49 -43.46 -17.06
CA TYR A 334 7.90 -43.71 -18.45
C TYR A 334 8.51 -45.11 -18.67
N ALA A 335 8.79 -45.87 -17.62
CA ALA A 335 9.25 -47.24 -17.76
C ALA A 335 8.14 -48.11 -18.41
N PRO A 336 8.48 -48.94 -19.42
CA PRO A 336 7.55 -49.94 -19.95
C PRO A 336 7.11 -50.95 -18.88
N ASP A 337 5.96 -51.58 -19.08
CA ASP A 337 5.50 -52.73 -18.30
C ASP A 337 6.28 -54.01 -18.67
N GLU A 338 5.99 -55.13 -17.99
CA GLU A 338 6.64 -56.43 -18.23
C GLU A 338 6.43 -56.98 -19.65
N SER A 339 5.44 -56.45 -20.37
CA SER A 339 5.12 -56.80 -21.75
C SER A 339 5.65 -55.77 -22.75
N GLY A 340 6.41 -54.77 -22.30
CA GLY A 340 6.95 -53.69 -23.13
C GLY A 340 5.91 -52.65 -23.56
N ASN A 341 4.70 -52.65 -23.02
CA ASN A 341 3.73 -51.57 -23.26
C ASN A 341 4.06 -50.36 -22.38
N PHE A 342 3.43 -49.22 -22.67
CA PHE A 342 3.50 -48.08 -21.77
C PHE A 342 2.94 -48.43 -20.39
N GLY A 343 3.71 -48.20 -19.33
CA GLY A 343 3.35 -48.55 -17.96
C GLY A 343 2.90 -47.36 -17.08
N GLY A 344 2.54 -46.22 -17.67
CA GLY A 344 2.27 -44.98 -16.93
C GLY A 344 0.83 -44.80 -16.40
N GLN A 345 -0.06 -45.78 -16.57
CA GLN A 345 -1.50 -45.64 -16.33
C GLN A 345 -1.87 -45.33 -14.87
N SER A 346 -1.00 -45.70 -13.91
CA SER A 346 -1.20 -45.39 -12.49
C SER A 346 -0.77 -43.97 -12.10
N GLY A 347 -0.11 -43.23 -12.99
CA GLY A 347 0.39 -41.89 -12.72
C GLY A 347 -0.76 -40.88 -12.69
N TYR A 348 -0.77 -39.96 -11.72
CA TYR A 348 -1.87 -38.98 -11.63
C TYR A 348 -1.90 -38.00 -12.82
N GLY A 349 -0.78 -37.83 -13.53
CA GLY A 349 -0.72 -37.12 -14.81
C GLY A 349 -1.44 -37.85 -15.95
N TYR A 350 -1.58 -39.18 -15.89
CA TYR A 350 -2.37 -39.98 -16.84
C TYR A 350 -3.85 -40.04 -16.41
N VAL A 351 -4.08 -40.33 -15.12
CA VAL A 351 -5.42 -40.55 -14.56
C VAL A 351 -6.34 -39.34 -14.79
N SER A 352 -5.81 -38.12 -14.72
CA SER A 352 -6.59 -36.89 -14.97
C SER A 352 -7.28 -36.91 -16.34
N PHE A 353 -6.57 -37.29 -17.40
CA PHE A 353 -7.12 -37.38 -18.76
C PHE A 353 -8.07 -38.56 -18.90
N GLU A 354 -7.72 -39.72 -18.34
CA GLU A 354 -8.59 -40.90 -18.39
C GLU A 354 -9.94 -40.61 -17.74
N LYS A 355 -9.96 -39.90 -16.60
CA LYS A 355 -11.20 -39.51 -15.92
C LYS A 355 -12.05 -38.54 -16.75
N PHE A 356 -11.42 -37.63 -17.48
CA PHE A 356 -12.12 -36.77 -18.43
C PHE A 356 -12.77 -37.59 -19.57
N ILE A 357 -12.00 -38.48 -20.21
CA ILE A 357 -12.51 -39.32 -21.30
C ILE A 357 -13.64 -40.23 -20.81
N ASP A 358 -13.47 -40.88 -19.66
CA ASP A 358 -14.51 -41.74 -19.07
C ASP A 358 -15.79 -40.94 -18.79
N ALA A 359 -15.68 -39.71 -18.24
CA ALA A 359 -16.83 -38.84 -17.99
C ALA A 359 -17.53 -38.38 -19.27
N VAL A 360 -16.79 -38.05 -20.33
CA VAL A 360 -17.36 -37.69 -21.63
C VAL A 360 -18.12 -38.87 -22.24
N VAL A 361 -17.53 -40.07 -22.20
CA VAL A 361 -18.17 -41.30 -22.70
C VAL A 361 -19.43 -41.61 -21.91
N ASP A 362 -19.39 -41.54 -20.58
CA ASP A 362 -20.58 -41.80 -19.75
C ASP A 362 -21.69 -40.78 -20.00
N LEU A 363 -21.35 -39.50 -20.21
CA LEU A 363 -22.31 -38.44 -20.54
C LEU A 363 -22.94 -38.68 -21.92
N LYS A 364 -22.11 -38.99 -22.93
CA LYS A 364 -22.54 -39.33 -24.30
C LYS A 364 -23.46 -40.55 -24.31
N ASP A 365 -23.15 -41.54 -23.48
CA ASP A 365 -23.93 -42.77 -23.34
C ASP A 365 -25.23 -42.57 -22.53
N GLY A 366 -25.47 -41.37 -21.98
CA GLY A 366 -26.62 -41.07 -21.13
C GLY A 366 -26.60 -41.77 -19.76
N LYS A 367 -25.44 -42.25 -19.31
CA LYS A 367 -25.26 -42.91 -18.00
C LYS A 367 -25.13 -41.92 -16.86
N VAL A 368 -24.71 -40.70 -17.16
CA VAL A 368 -24.55 -39.61 -16.20
C VAL A 368 -25.02 -38.29 -16.80
N THR A 369 -25.38 -37.36 -15.93
CA THR A 369 -25.69 -35.97 -16.26
C THR A 369 -24.54 -35.04 -15.85
N LEU A 370 -24.54 -33.80 -16.33
CA LEU A 370 -23.57 -32.78 -15.91
C LEU A 370 -23.66 -32.52 -14.39
N ASP A 371 -24.86 -32.46 -13.83
CA ASP A 371 -25.04 -32.25 -12.39
C ASP A 371 -24.48 -33.41 -11.55
N GLU A 372 -24.61 -34.67 -12.03
CA GLU A 372 -23.99 -35.82 -11.39
C GLU A 372 -22.46 -35.79 -11.48
N LEU A 373 -21.89 -35.34 -12.60
CA LEU A 373 -20.45 -35.14 -12.73
C LEU A 373 -19.95 -34.04 -11.79
N ASP A 374 -20.70 -32.95 -11.65
CA ASP A 374 -20.42 -31.89 -10.69
C ASP A 374 -20.50 -32.36 -9.23
N SER A 375 -21.36 -33.33 -8.91
CA SER A 375 -21.47 -33.87 -7.55
C SER A 375 -20.26 -34.73 -7.13
N ARG A 376 -19.46 -35.19 -8.11
CA ARG A 376 -18.24 -35.98 -7.88
C ARG A 376 -17.07 -35.06 -7.50
N PRO A 377 -15.99 -35.58 -6.89
CA PRO A 377 -14.80 -34.80 -6.58
C PRO A 377 -13.95 -34.41 -7.81
N LEU A 378 -14.53 -34.45 -9.01
CA LEU A 378 -13.88 -34.08 -10.27
C LEU A 378 -13.65 -32.56 -10.31
N PRO A 379 -12.55 -32.09 -10.92
CA PRO A 379 -12.30 -30.67 -11.14
C PRO A 379 -13.16 -30.11 -12.30
N THR A 380 -14.47 -30.07 -12.10
CA THR A 380 -15.40 -29.40 -13.03
C THR A 380 -15.32 -27.88 -12.87
N LEU A 381 -15.88 -27.12 -13.81
CA LEU A 381 -15.97 -25.66 -13.68
C LEU A 381 -16.63 -25.22 -12.38
N LYS A 382 -17.72 -25.90 -11.99
CA LYS A 382 -18.44 -25.60 -10.75
C LYS A 382 -17.57 -25.85 -9.52
N ASN A 383 -16.80 -26.93 -9.53
CA ASN A 383 -15.92 -27.33 -8.42
C ASN A 383 -14.58 -26.58 -8.39
N THR A 384 -14.34 -25.64 -9.31
CA THR A 384 -13.06 -24.91 -9.42
C THR A 384 -13.25 -23.39 -9.48
N ILE A 385 -14.48 -22.89 -9.44
CA ILE A 385 -14.77 -21.45 -9.52
C ILE A 385 -14.13 -20.65 -8.37
N ALA A 386 -14.08 -21.21 -7.17
CA ALA A 386 -13.41 -20.60 -6.03
C ALA A 386 -11.90 -20.46 -6.27
N THR A 387 -11.27 -21.42 -6.96
CA THR A 387 -9.85 -21.34 -7.36
C THR A 387 -9.64 -20.15 -8.29
N GLY A 388 -10.49 -19.99 -9.32
CA GLY A 388 -10.44 -18.83 -10.22
C GLY A 388 -10.64 -17.50 -9.48
N ALA A 389 -11.64 -17.44 -8.59
CA ALA A 389 -11.92 -16.26 -7.78
C ALA A 389 -10.74 -15.86 -6.88
N ILE A 390 -10.08 -16.83 -6.22
CA ILE A 390 -8.92 -16.56 -5.36
C ILE A 390 -7.73 -16.04 -6.18
N LEU A 391 -7.46 -16.64 -7.34
CA LEU A 391 -6.33 -16.25 -8.18
C LEU A 391 -6.51 -14.83 -8.74
N GLU A 392 -7.69 -14.51 -9.27
CA GLU A 392 -7.98 -13.17 -9.76
C GLU A 392 -8.01 -12.15 -8.62
N ALA A 393 -8.63 -12.46 -7.48
CA ALA A 393 -8.58 -11.60 -6.31
C ALA A 393 -7.13 -11.36 -5.84
N GLY A 394 -6.26 -12.38 -5.93
CA GLY A 394 -4.83 -12.27 -5.67
C GLY A 394 -4.13 -11.30 -6.61
N ARG A 395 -4.33 -11.43 -7.92
CA ARG A 395 -3.76 -10.52 -8.92
C ARG A 395 -4.26 -9.08 -8.71
N ARG A 396 -5.57 -8.90 -8.58
CA ARG A 396 -6.17 -7.57 -8.28
C ARG A 396 -5.64 -6.99 -6.97
N SER A 397 -5.42 -7.82 -5.95
CA SER A 397 -4.85 -7.36 -4.68
C SER A 397 -3.43 -6.81 -4.83
N LEU A 398 -2.59 -7.42 -5.68
CA LEU A 398 -1.25 -6.90 -6.00
C LEU A 398 -1.32 -5.58 -6.76
N ASP A 399 -2.12 -5.54 -7.83
CA ASP A 399 -2.19 -4.39 -8.73
C ASP A 399 -2.82 -3.18 -8.03
N GLU A 400 -3.82 -3.41 -7.17
CA GLU A 400 -4.54 -2.37 -6.43
C GLU A 400 -3.94 -2.10 -5.02
N ASN A 401 -2.91 -2.85 -4.62
CA ASN A 401 -2.23 -2.78 -3.32
C ASN A 401 -3.17 -2.79 -2.09
N ARG A 402 -4.16 -3.70 -2.08
CA ARG A 402 -5.16 -3.82 -1.01
C ARG A 402 -5.89 -5.15 -1.05
N ALA A 403 -6.68 -5.45 -0.02
CA ALA A 403 -7.47 -6.66 0.02
C ALA A 403 -8.68 -6.61 -0.95
N ILE A 404 -9.03 -7.78 -1.48
CA ILE A 404 -10.18 -8.00 -2.36
C ILE A 404 -11.13 -8.97 -1.68
N GLU A 405 -12.41 -8.61 -1.59
CA GLU A 405 -13.47 -9.48 -1.05
C GLU A 405 -14.02 -10.40 -2.12
N ILE A 406 -14.26 -11.65 -1.73
CA ILE A 406 -14.93 -12.65 -2.57
C ILE A 406 -16.33 -12.84 -2.01
N VAL A 407 -17.33 -12.59 -2.85
CA VAL A 407 -18.74 -12.70 -2.48
C VAL A 407 -19.41 -13.68 -3.44
N GLU A 408 -20.08 -14.69 -2.88
CA GLU A 408 -20.98 -15.57 -3.62
C GLU A 408 -22.41 -15.33 -3.12
N GLN A 409 -23.33 -15.12 -4.05
CA GLN A 409 -24.76 -14.95 -3.79
C GLN A 409 -25.55 -15.75 -4.83
N ASN A 410 -26.32 -16.74 -4.38
CA ASN A 410 -27.19 -17.56 -5.24
C ASN A 410 -26.45 -18.21 -6.43
N GLY A 411 -25.23 -18.69 -6.21
CA GLY A 411 -24.36 -19.30 -7.22
C GLY A 411 -23.54 -18.31 -8.05
N VAL A 412 -23.76 -17.00 -7.89
CA VAL A 412 -23.04 -15.95 -8.62
C VAL A 412 -21.89 -15.43 -7.77
N TRP A 413 -20.69 -15.45 -8.34
CA TRP A 413 -19.48 -15.00 -7.69
C TRP A 413 -19.08 -13.60 -8.17
N SER A 414 -18.62 -12.77 -7.26
CA SER A 414 -18.14 -11.41 -7.55
C SER A 414 -16.92 -11.07 -6.71
N LEU A 415 -16.03 -10.29 -7.30
CA LEU A 415 -14.86 -9.74 -6.64
C LEU A 415 -15.12 -8.27 -6.34
N LYS A 416 -15.37 -7.99 -5.07
CA LYS A 416 -15.62 -6.64 -4.59
C LYS A 416 -14.36 -6.07 -3.99
N LEU A 417 -14.27 -4.76 -4.09
CA LEU A 417 -13.36 -4.04 -3.23
C LEU A 417 -13.84 -4.28 -1.82
N GLU A 418 -12.91 -4.51 -0.88
CA GLU A 418 -13.30 -4.57 0.52
C GLU A 418 -14.18 -3.36 0.82
N ASP A 419 -15.46 -3.58 1.15
CA ASP A 419 -16.37 -2.58 1.72
C ASP A 419 -15.91 -2.33 3.15
N ASN A 420 -14.61 -2.13 3.33
CA ASN A 420 -14.08 -1.48 4.47
C ASN A 420 -14.73 -0.11 4.45
N LEU A 421 -15.29 0.25 5.60
CA LEU A 421 -15.64 1.57 6.10
C LEU A 421 -14.48 2.60 6.00
N SER A 422 -13.51 2.38 5.11
CA SER A 422 -12.42 3.24 4.70
C SER A 422 -12.99 4.52 4.09
N SER A 423 -12.59 5.63 4.71
CA SER A 423 -12.94 6.97 4.27
C SER A 423 -12.67 7.13 2.77
N PRO A 424 -13.56 7.80 2.01
CA PRO A 424 -13.32 8.15 0.59
C PRO A 424 -11.95 8.79 0.35
N LEU A 425 -11.41 9.51 1.34
CA LEU A 425 -10.07 10.09 1.28
C LEU A 425 -8.97 9.03 1.15
N LEU A 426 -9.06 7.91 1.86
CA LEU A 426 -8.07 6.83 1.80
C LEU A 426 -8.04 6.10 0.45
N ARG A 427 -9.09 6.25 -0.36
CA ARG A 427 -9.19 5.63 -1.69
C ARG A 427 -8.41 6.39 -2.77
N LEU A 428 -8.08 7.66 -2.53
CA LEU A 428 -7.30 8.47 -3.46
C LEU A 428 -5.81 8.11 -3.37
N PRO A 429 -5.04 8.11 -4.47
CA PRO A 429 -3.57 8.05 -4.42
C PRO A 429 -2.98 9.08 -3.44
N ALA A 430 -1.85 8.76 -2.82
CA ALA A 430 -1.21 9.62 -1.82
C ALA A 430 -0.93 11.03 -2.38
N GLU A 431 -0.58 11.12 -3.67
CA GLU A 431 -0.31 12.36 -4.39
C GLU A 431 -1.56 13.26 -4.44
N LEU A 432 -2.74 12.68 -4.68
CA LEU A 432 -4.00 13.42 -4.70
C LEU A 432 -4.43 13.82 -3.29
N ARG A 433 -4.24 12.95 -2.28
CA ARG A 433 -4.49 13.31 -0.87
C ARG A 433 -3.62 14.49 -0.45
N ILE A 434 -2.32 14.43 -0.71
CA ILE A 434 -1.37 15.50 -0.38
C ILE A 434 -1.78 16.81 -1.06
N ARG A 435 -2.15 16.80 -2.34
CA ARG A 435 -2.65 17.99 -3.05
C ARG A 435 -3.92 18.59 -2.44
N ILE A 436 -4.87 17.75 -2.02
CA ILE A 436 -6.08 18.20 -1.33
C ILE A 436 -5.71 18.88 -0.01
N PHE A 437 -4.85 18.25 0.79
CA PHE A 437 -4.44 18.81 2.08
C PHE A 437 -3.51 20.01 1.94
N GLU A 438 -2.73 20.10 0.86
CA GLU A 438 -1.95 21.29 0.53
C GLU A 438 -2.89 22.47 0.27
N TYR A 439 -3.94 22.27 -0.53
CA TYR A 439 -4.95 23.32 -0.77
C TYR A 439 -5.67 23.77 0.51
N VAL A 440 -5.94 22.84 1.44
CA VAL A 440 -6.67 23.12 2.69
C VAL A 440 -5.78 23.74 3.76
N LEU A 441 -4.55 23.25 3.92
CA LEU A 441 -3.69 23.55 5.06
C LEU A 441 -2.63 24.61 4.78
N THR A 442 -2.49 25.11 3.55
CA THR A 442 -1.45 26.07 3.16
C THR A 442 -2.02 27.40 2.66
N GLY A 443 -1.16 28.40 2.46
CA GLY A 443 -1.53 29.73 1.93
C GLY A 443 -2.06 30.71 2.98
N ASN A 444 -2.04 30.35 4.25
CA ASN A 444 -2.55 31.18 5.34
C ASN A 444 -1.42 31.95 6.06
N THR A 445 -1.77 33.06 6.71
CA THR A 445 -0.94 33.70 7.72
C THR A 445 -1.41 33.22 9.10
N ILE A 446 -0.55 32.50 9.81
CA ILE A 446 -0.84 31.93 11.12
C ILE A 446 -0.30 32.89 12.19
N HIS A 447 -1.20 33.47 12.96
CA HIS A 447 -0.85 34.32 14.10
C HIS A 447 -0.62 33.45 15.33
N VAL A 448 0.61 33.48 15.86
CA VAL A 448 0.98 32.72 17.05
C VAL A 448 1.18 33.69 18.21
N GLU A 449 0.34 33.56 19.22
CA GLU A 449 0.36 34.38 20.44
C GLU A 449 0.26 33.50 21.69
N GLN A 450 1.08 33.81 22.70
CA GLN A 450 0.92 33.26 24.03
C GLN A 450 -0.12 34.11 24.79
N LEU A 451 -1.29 33.54 25.06
CA LEU A 451 -2.29 34.20 25.91
C LEU A 451 -1.77 34.26 27.35
N PRO A 452 -1.86 35.42 28.04
CA PRO A 452 -1.71 35.47 29.48
C PRO A 452 -2.74 34.53 30.11
N TRP A 453 -2.35 33.80 31.15
CA TRP A 453 -3.26 32.93 31.89
C TRP A 453 -4.53 33.70 32.30
N GLY A 454 -5.67 33.35 31.71
CA GLY A 454 -6.98 33.71 32.25
C GLY A 454 -7.91 34.68 31.51
N HIS A 455 -7.72 35.03 30.22
CA HIS A 455 -8.74 35.83 29.50
C HIS A 455 -8.85 35.48 28.01
N VAL A 456 -10.00 34.90 27.60
CA VAL A 456 -10.41 34.77 26.20
C VAL A 456 -11.46 35.84 25.94
N ASP A 457 -11.05 36.97 25.35
CA ASP A 457 -11.98 38.03 24.93
C ASP A 457 -12.40 37.84 23.48
N ARG A 458 -13.69 38.03 23.21
CA ARG A 458 -14.33 37.84 21.90
C ARG A 458 -13.86 38.90 20.92
N TYR A 459 -13.11 38.52 19.89
CA TYR A 459 -12.90 39.35 18.69
C TYR A 459 -13.50 38.71 17.43
N GLU A 460 -14.06 39.58 16.60
CA GLU A 460 -14.87 39.27 15.42
C GLU A 460 -14.08 38.65 14.26
N LYS A 461 -14.55 37.48 13.81
CA LYS A 461 -14.60 36.98 12.42
C LYS A 461 -13.58 37.58 11.42
N LYS A 462 -12.38 36.97 11.35
CA LYS A 462 -11.71 36.49 10.10
C LYS A 462 -10.28 35.96 10.27
N ASP A 463 -9.73 35.93 11.49
CA ASP A 463 -8.37 35.44 11.75
C ASP A 463 -8.36 34.04 12.39
N VAL A 464 -7.44 33.17 11.95
CA VAL A 464 -7.17 31.89 12.61
C VAL A 464 -6.19 32.13 13.75
N VAL A 465 -6.71 32.20 14.97
CA VAL A 465 -5.93 32.29 16.21
C VAL A 465 -5.72 30.88 16.75
N PHE A 466 -4.47 30.41 16.85
CA PHE A 466 -4.17 29.17 17.58
C PHE A 466 -4.13 29.43 19.10
N GLY A 467 -5.31 29.68 19.68
CA GLY A 467 -5.56 29.31 21.07
C GLY A 467 -5.82 27.80 21.13
N GLN A 468 -5.43 27.12 22.21
CA GLN A 468 -5.57 25.67 22.35
C GLN A 468 -6.97 25.16 21.92
N GLY A 469 -7.05 24.55 20.75
CA GLY A 469 -8.31 24.02 20.26
C GLY A 469 -8.46 24.00 18.75
N LEU A 470 -7.59 23.26 18.05
CA LEU A 470 -7.98 22.60 16.79
C LEU A 470 -7.05 21.45 16.40
N TRP A 471 -6.64 20.59 17.34
CA TRP A 471 -5.90 19.36 17.03
C TRP A 471 -6.18 18.18 17.97
N ASN A 472 -7.18 18.28 18.87
CA ASN A 472 -7.41 17.30 19.94
C ASN A 472 -8.46 16.22 19.66
N GLU A 473 -8.79 15.90 18.40
CA GLU A 473 -9.53 14.66 18.10
C GLU A 473 -8.63 13.48 17.74
N ILE A 474 -7.31 13.60 17.86
CA ILE A 474 -6.38 12.56 17.40
C ILE A 474 -5.20 12.43 18.36
N CYS A 475 -5.41 11.86 19.56
CA CYS A 475 -4.49 10.90 20.22
C CYS A 475 -4.96 10.47 21.63
N HIS A 476 -5.39 9.20 21.69
CA HIS A 476 -5.46 8.20 22.78
C HIS A 476 -5.20 8.59 24.26
N ASN A 477 -6.25 8.44 25.08
CA ASN A 477 -6.16 7.82 26.41
C ASN A 477 -7.50 7.14 26.76
N ALA A 478 -7.51 5.81 26.96
CA ALA A 478 -8.71 5.03 27.31
C ALA A 478 -9.18 5.29 28.76
N ASP A 479 -8.27 5.69 29.65
CA ASP A 479 -8.60 6.03 31.04
C ASP A 479 -9.24 7.43 31.14
N ALA A 480 -8.88 8.35 30.25
CA ALA A 480 -9.50 9.68 30.17
C ALA A 480 -10.97 9.62 29.73
N GLU A 481 -11.35 8.62 28.93
CA GLU A 481 -12.73 8.38 28.50
C GLU A 481 -13.59 7.80 29.63
N ARG A 482 -13.00 6.89 30.43
CA ARG A 482 -13.63 6.33 31.65
C ARG A 482 -13.80 7.38 32.75
N ASP A 483 -12.79 8.21 32.98
CA ASP A 483 -12.82 9.26 34.01
C ASP A 483 -13.72 10.43 33.61
N SER A 484 -13.77 10.79 32.32
CA SER A 484 -14.72 11.81 31.83
C SER A 484 -16.16 11.34 31.91
N TYR A 485 -16.43 10.05 31.68
CA TYR A 485 -17.77 9.47 31.81
C TYR A 485 -18.18 9.27 33.29
N ALA A 486 -17.23 8.92 34.16
CA ALA A 486 -17.45 8.86 35.61
C ALA A 486 -17.69 10.24 36.23
N ASN A 487 -16.98 11.28 35.75
CA ASN A 487 -17.19 12.67 36.16
C ASN A 487 -18.49 13.27 35.59
N PHE A 488 -18.94 12.81 34.41
CA PHE A 488 -20.26 13.14 33.86
C PHE A 488 -21.41 12.52 34.67
N LEU A 489 -21.23 11.31 35.20
CA LEU A 489 -22.21 10.63 36.06
C LEU A 489 -22.21 11.13 37.52
N ASN A 490 -21.09 11.68 38.01
CA ASN A 490 -20.94 12.22 39.36
C ASN A 490 -21.20 13.74 39.48
N ALA A 491 -21.66 14.40 38.42
CA ALA A 491 -22.15 15.78 38.50
C ALA A 491 -23.52 15.79 39.21
N SER A 492 -23.50 15.80 40.53
CA SER A 492 -24.68 16.04 41.35
C SER A 492 -25.26 17.41 41.02
N MET A 493 -26.50 17.42 40.52
CA MET A 493 -27.34 18.60 40.42
C MET A 493 -27.47 19.26 41.81
N LEU A 494 -26.71 20.32 42.07
CA LEU A 494 -27.13 21.30 43.06
C LEU A 494 -28.16 22.20 42.38
N ALA A 495 -29.42 21.87 42.62
CA ALA A 495 -30.54 22.73 42.38
C ALA A 495 -30.30 24.08 43.04
N THR A 496 -30.15 25.13 42.24
CA THR A 496 -31.00 26.34 42.23
C THR A 496 -30.27 27.47 41.49
N GLY A 497 -30.96 28.08 40.52
CA GLY A 497 -30.55 29.36 39.93
C GLY A 497 -30.22 29.32 38.44
N THR A 498 -31.22 29.07 37.59
CA THR A 498 -31.15 29.42 36.16
C THR A 498 -30.88 30.91 35.96
N PRO A 499 -30.18 31.27 34.87
CA PRO A 499 -30.91 31.98 33.82
C PRO A 499 -30.53 31.46 32.42
N PHE A 500 -31.32 30.51 31.92
CA PHE A 500 -31.60 30.47 30.49
C PHE A 500 -32.73 31.47 30.22
N SER A 501 -32.37 32.68 29.82
CA SER A 501 -33.25 33.47 28.96
C SER A 501 -32.42 34.06 27.83
N ALA A 502 -32.73 33.61 26.63
CA ALA A 502 -32.40 34.21 25.34
C ALA A 502 -30.93 34.17 24.93
N PHE A 503 -30.49 33.07 24.30
CA PHE A 503 -29.71 33.20 23.06
C PHE A 503 -30.14 32.13 22.05
N LYS A 504 -30.91 32.59 21.07
CA LYS A 504 -31.05 31.99 19.74
C LYS A 504 -29.71 32.17 19.04
N ASP A 505 -28.89 31.13 18.97
CA ASP A 505 -28.38 30.64 17.68
C ASP A 505 -27.48 29.43 17.90
N ARG A 506 -27.62 28.45 17.01
CA ARG A 506 -26.69 27.33 16.89
C ARG A 506 -25.36 27.87 16.37
N ARG A 507 -24.32 27.88 17.20
CA ARG A 507 -22.90 27.69 16.87
C ARG A 507 -22.04 27.95 18.10
N ASP A 508 -20.90 27.28 18.14
CA ASP A 508 -19.77 27.39 19.09
C ASP A 508 -19.84 26.53 20.35
N ILE A 509 -19.16 25.37 20.25
CA ILE A 509 -18.62 24.61 21.39
C ILE A 509 -17.10 24.81 21.35
N GLY A 510 -16.57 25.46 22.39
CA GLY A 510 -15.18 25.46 22.85
C GLY A 510 -15.25 25.75 24.36
N THR A 511 -14.42 25.23 25.26
CA THR A 511 -12.99 24.89 25.18
C THR A 511 -12.57 24.10 26.43
N GLY A 512 -11.47 23.33 26.35
CA GLY A 512 -10.71 22.79 27.50
C GLY A 512 -9.36 22.15 27.09
N TYR A 513 -8.26 22.65 27.68
CA TYR A 513 -6.82 22.58 27.36
C TYR A 513 -6.07 21.22 27.31
N HIS A 514 -5.04 21.06 26.42
CA HIS A 514 -3.61 20.76 26.72
C HIS A 514 -2.69 20.51 25.48
N VAL A 515 -1.42 20.98 25.57
CA VAL A 515 -0.26 20.68 24.70
C VAL A 515 0.80 19.95 25.54
N ASP A 516 1.46 18.97 24.93
CA ASP A 516 2.44 18.05 25.52
C ASP A 516 3.83 18.73 25.64
N SER A 517 4.48 18.61 26.80
CA SER A 517 5.89 18.96 27.01
C SER A 517 6.61 17.77 27.61
N TRP A 518 7.65 17.30 26.92
CA TRP A 518 8.47 16.16 27.33
C TRP A 518 9.28 16.50 28.59
N SER A 519 8.93 15.91 29.75
CA SER A 519 9.86 15.51 30.82
C SER A 519 9.11 14.84 31.98
N ALA A 520 9.67 13.73 32.49
CA ALA A 520 9.36 13.10 33.79
C ALA A 520 8.11 12.19 33.98
N ARG A 521 7.77 11.28 33.04
CA ARG A 521 6.77 10.21 33.32
C ARG A 521 7.14 8.78 32.87
N HIS A 522 8.42 8.39 32.98
CA HIS A 522 8.83 6.99 32.84
C HIS A 522 9.67 6.49 34.01
N TYR A 523 9.28 6.82 35.24
CA TYR A 523 9.85 6.19 36.44
C TYR A 523 8.87 5.20 37.08
N ASP A 524 7.57 5.56 37.13
CA ASP A 524 6.57 4.75 37.85
C ASP A 524 5.85 3.69 36.99
N CYS A 525 6.08 3.67 35.67
CA CYS A 525 5.48 2.67 34.76
C CYS A 525 6.11 1.26 34.84
N SER A 526 6.90 0.97 35.88
CA SER A 526 7.55 -0.34 36.06
C SER A 526 7.13 -1.10 37.33
N GLN A 527 6.14 -0.61 38.10
CA GLN A 527 5.89 -1.11 39.46
C GLN A 527 4.39 -1.17 39.90
N GLU A 528 3.43 -1.56 39.04
CA GLU A 528 2.01 -1.71 39.48
C GLU A 528 1.39 -3.10 39.20
N PRO A 529 1.06 -3.90 40.24
CA PRO A 529 0.53 -5.28 40.14
C PRO A 529 -0.96 -5.44 39.80
N LEU A 530 -1.66 -4.39 39.33
CA LEU A 530 -3.13 -4.40 39.17
C LEU A 530 -3.66 -4.78 37.78
N LEU A 531 -2.81 -5.32 36.90
CA LEU A 531 -3.20 -5.82 35.57
C LEU A 531 -3.98 -7.15 35.56
N PHE A 532 -4.39 -7.69 36.72
CA PHE A 532 -5.06 -9.00 36.81
C PHE A 532 -6.59 -8.96 36.97
N GLN A 533 -7.21 -7.79 37.24
CA GLN A 533 -8.67 -7.72 37.51
C GLN A 533 -9.54 -7.15 36.38
N PHE A 534 -8.96 -6.78 35.23
CA PHE A 534 -9.71 -6.24 34.08
C PHE A 534 -10.33 -7.30 33.15
N ASN A 535 -10.31 -8.58 33.54
CA ASN A 535 -10.64 -9.70 32.63
C ASN A 535 -11.99 -10.39 32.89
N THR A 536 -12.90 -9.84 33.69
CA THR A 536 -14.13 -10.55 34.10
C THR A 536 -15.45 -9.98 33.58
N ASN A 537 -15.46 -9.04 32.62
CA ASN A 537 -16.71 -8.59 31.98
C ASN A 537 -16.61 -8.53 30.44
N PHE A 538 -16.24 -9.66 29.83
CA PHE A 538 -16.13 -9.82 28.38
C PHE A 538 -17.48 -10.06 27.65
N ASP A 539 -18.59 -10.26 28.37
CA ASP A 539 -19.85 -10.67 27.74
C ASP A 539 -20.72 -9.51 27.22
N CYS A 540 -20.53 -8.28 27.69
CA CYS A 540 -21.27 -7.11 27.21
C CYS A 540 -20.67 -6.44 25.96
N TRP A 541 -19.45 -6.82 25.55
CA TRP A 541 -18.76 -6.26 24.37
C TRP A 541 -18.99 -7.05 23.07
N ARG A 542 -19.56 -8.26 23.14
CA ARG A 542 -19.80 -9.12 21.96
C ARG A 542 -20.97 -8.68 21.08
N SER A 543 -21.81 -7.73 21.52
CA SER A 543 -23.06 -7.40 20.83
C SER A 543 -23.06 -6.11 20.00
N ARG A 544 -21.95 -5.35 19.92
CA ARG A 544 -21.83 -4.20 19.02
C ARG A 544 -21.07 -4.57 17.75
N GLU A 545 -21.78 -4.53 16.63
CA GLU A 545 -21.23 -4.66 15.29
C GLU A 545 -20.02 -3.73 15.08
N ARG A 546 -18.84 -4.35 15.03
CA ARG A 546 -17.54 -3.87 14.55
C ARG A 546 -17.29 -2.36 14.64
N LEU A 547 -16.62 -1.92 15.72
CA LEU A 547 -15.91 -0.64 15.74
C LEU A 547 -14.96 -0.54 14.54
N SER A 548 -15.27 0.38 13.62
CA SER A 548 -14.46 0.68 12.45
C SER A 548 -13.16 1.36 12.89
N LEU A 549 -12.02 0.70 12.69
CA LEU A 549 -10.70 1.31 12.89
C LEU A 549 -10.30 2.23 11.71
N SER A 550 -11.16 2.34 10.69
CA SER A 550 -10.92 3.13 9.49
C SER A 550 -10.68 4.61 9.77
N PRO A 551 -11.38 5.30 10.70
CA PRO A 551 -11.08 6.69 11.05
C PRO A 551 -9.66 6.82 11.63
N ILE A 552 -9.27 5.94 12.55
CA ILE A 552 -7.94 5.95 13.18
C ILE A 552 -6.84 5.71 12.13
N ARG A 553 -7.04 4.75 11.21
CA ARG A 553 -6.12 4.49 10.10
C ARG A 553 -6.04 5.68 9.15
N THR A 554 -7.18 6.31 8.85
CA THR A 554 -7.27 7.52 8.02
C THR A 554 -6.47 8.66 8.63
N CYS A 555 -6.72 8.96 9.91
CA CYS A 555 -6.03 9.99 10.66
C CYS A 555 -4.53 9.75 10.74
N ARG A 556 -4.08 8.53 11.02
CA ARG A 556 -2.64 8.21 11.14
C ARG A 556 -1.92 8.32 9.80
N LEU A 557 -2.54 7.89 8.71
CA LEU A 557 -1.96 8.00 7.37
C LEU A 557 -1.90 9.46 6.92
N ILE A 558 -3.01 10.20 7.05
CA ILE A 558 -3.08 11.64 6.74
C ILE A 558 -2.03 12.39 7.56
N TYR A 559 -1.90 12.11 8.86
CA TYR A 559 -0.89 12.75 9.69
C TYR A 559 0.53 12.48 9.17
N ARG A 560 0.86 11.22 8.84
CA ARG A 560 2.18 10.88 8.29
C ARG A 560 2.48 11.60 6.99
N GLU A 561 1.49 11.69 6.09
CA GLU A 561 1.59 12.31 4.77
C GLU A 561 1.64 13.84 4.84
N CYS A 562 0.84 14.44 5.74
CA CYS A 562 0.55 15.87 5.73
C CYS A 562 1.20 16.67 6.87
N ARG A 563 1.85 16.01 7.85
CA ARG A 563 2.43 16.68 9.05
C ARG A 563 3.35 17.88 8.78
N ARG A 564 3.97 17.96 7.59
CA ARG A 564 4.88 19.07 7.23
C ARG A 564 4.16 20.22 6.51
N LEU A 565 3.01 19.96 5.88
CA LEU A 565 2.29 20.95 5.06
C LEU A 565 1.97 22.25 5.82
N PRO A 566 1.52 22.21 7.10
CA PRO A 566 1.24 23.44 7.84
C PRO A 566 2.48 24.34 8.03
N TYR A 567 3.68 23.77 8.01
CA TYR A 567 4.94 24.49 8.21
C TYR A 567 5.52 24.99 6.88
N THR A 568 5.42 24.18 5.82
CA THR A 568 6.01 24.53 4.51
C THR A 568 5.22 25.57 3.75
N GLY A 569 3.88 25.60 3.92
CA GLY A 569 3.00 26.37 3.04
C GLY A 569 2.37 27.62 3.64
N ASN A 570 2.60 27.92 4.91
CA ASN A 570 2.02 29.08 5.60
C ASN A 570 3.07 30.11 6.01
N THR A 571 2.61 31.32 6.31
CA THR A 571 3.41 32.39 6.92
C THR A 571 3.14 32.43 8.42
N PHE A 572 4.16 32.28 9.25
CA PHE A 572 3.99 32.38 10.71
C PHE A 572 4.29 33.80 11.19
N LEU A 573 3.33 34.40 11.89
CA LEU A 573 3.42 35.72 12.47
C LEU A 573 3.54 35.63 13.99
N PHE A 574 4.57 36.26 14.56
CA PHE A 574 4.83 36.24 16.00
C PHE A 574 4.92 37.66 16.54
N ARG A 575 4.00 38.06 17.43
CA ARG A 575 3.97 39.44 17.94
C ARG A 575 4.99 39.74 19.03
N ASN A 576 5.52 38.71 19.69
CA ASN A 576 6.54 38.88 20.73
C ASN A 576 7.61 37.77 20.69
N PRO A 577 8.83 38.07 21.14
CA PRO A 577 9.96 37.13 21.09
C PRO A 577 9.76 35.87 21.93
N SER A 578 9.14 35.99 23.11
CA SER A 578 8.93 34.86 24.03
C SER A 578 7.98 33.81 23.44
N THR A 579 6.94 34.25 22.72
CA THR A 579 6.03 33.35 22.01
C THR A 579 6.72 32.66 20.84
N PHE A 580 7.53 33.41 20.07
CA PHE A 580 8.32 32.85 18.99
C PHE A 580 9.27 31.76 19.49
N GLN A 581 9.99 32.04 20.57
CA GLN A 581 10.88 31.10 21.22
C GLN A 581 10.14 29.86 21.74
N ALA A 582 9.08 30.05 22.53
CA ALA A 582 8.31 28.95 23.07
C ALA A 582 7.73 28.07 21.94
N PHE A 583 7.26 28.66 20.85
CA PHE A 583 6.80 27.90 19.69
C PHE A 583 7.93 27.05 19.09
N CYS A 584 9.10 27.64 18.82
CA CYS A 584 10.21 26.93 18.20
C CYS A 584 10.77 25.80 19.10
N SER A 585 10.78 26.00 20.42
CA SER A 585 11.24 24.98 21.37
C SER A 585 10.24 23.84 21.60
N ASN A 586 8.95 24.03 21.32
CA ASN A 586 7.90 23.04 21.56
C ASN A 586 7.41 22.31 20.30
N ILE A 587 7.92 22.66 19.12
CA ILE A 587 7.67 21.89 17.89
C ILE A 587 8.93 21.11 17.50
N ARG A 588 8.74 20.01 16.75
CA ARG A 588 9.85 19.15 16.37
C ARG A 588 10.86 19.90 15.48
N PRO A 589 12.18 19.66 15.63
CA PRO A 589 13.20 20.33 14.81
C PRO A 589 12.94 20.23 13.31
N GLU A 590 12.46 19.08 12.81
CA GLU A 590 12.14 18.92 11.38
C GLU A 590 11.00 19.82 10.87
N ASN A 591 10.12 20.28 11.77
CA ASN A 591 9.04 21.20 11.48
C ASN A 591 9.51 22.67 11.55
N VAL A 592 10.39 23.01 12.49
CA VAL A 592 11.08 24.32 12.52
C VAL A 592 11.84 24.52 11.21
N CYS A 593 12.63 23.52 10.81
CA CYS A 593 13.38 23.54 9.55
C CYS A 593 12.47 23.66 8.31
N ALA A 594 11.22 23.22 8.40
CA ALA A 594 10.28 23.24 7.27
C ALA A 594 9.61 24.61 7.04
N ILE A 595 9.70 25.53 8.01
CA ILE A 595 9.09 26.86 7.91
C ILE A 595 9.77 27.67 6.79
N GLN A 596 8.94 28.14 5.85
CA GLN A 596 9.44 28.91 4.69
C GLN A 596 9.20 30.41 4.81
N LYS A 597 8.20 30.84 5.59
CA LYS A 597 7.80 32.25 5.66
C LYS A 597 7.54 32.67 7.11
N LEU A 598 8.18 33.76 7.51
CA LEU A 598 8.04 34.37 8.84
C LEU A 598 7.64 35.84 8.71
N SER A 599 6.80 36.31 9.64
CA SER A 599 6.43 37.71 9.77
C SER A 599 6.60 38.18 11.21
N LEU A 600 7.47 39.17 11.42
CA LEU A 600 7.85 39.65 12.75
C LEU A 600 7.57 41.17 12.83
N PRO A 601 6.55 41.62 13.59
CA PRO A 601 6.41 43.01 13.94
C PRO A 601 7.44 43.40 15.01
N VAL A 602 8.16 44.49 14.77
CA VAL A 602 9.24 45.02 15.61
C VAL A 602 8.90 46.47 15.94
N ALA A 603 8.69 46.77 17.22
CA ALA A 603 8.42 48.13 17.69
C ALA A 603 9.73 48.87 18.02
N VAL A 604 9.84 50.13 17.59
CA VAL A 604 11.03 50.99 17.75
C VAL A 604 10.64 52.40 18.21
N GLY A 605 11.22 52.88 19.33
CA GLY A 605 11.12 54.27 19.80
C GLY A 605 11.13 54.46 21.34
N SER A 606 11.16 55.72 21.80
CA SER A 606 11.54 56.11 23.18
C SER A 606 10.35 56.33 24.13
N ALA A 607 10.07 55.37 25.01
CA ALA A 607 9.05 55.45 26.05
C ALA A 607 9.54 54.86 27.40
N PRO A 608 9.07 55.33 28.57
CA PRO A 608 9.54 54.86 29.89
C PRO A 608 9.18 53.38 30.20
N PHE A 609 8.51 52.68 29.28
CA PHE A 609 8.13 51.26 29.39
C PHE A 609 8.68 50.37 28.26
N SER A 610 9.87 50.65 27.74
CA SER A 610 11.01 49.74 27.95
C SER A 610 12.06 49.84 26.82
N PRO A 611 13.33 50.04 27.18
CA PRO A 611 14.48 49.30 26.65
C PRO A 611 14.26 47.89 26.10
N ALA A 612 13.21 47.17 26.48
CA ALA A 612 13.18 45.72 26.50
C ALA A 612 12.60 45.06 25.26
N ARG A 613 11.87 45.72 24.34
CA ARG A 613 11.21 45.01 23.21
C ARG A 613 12.06 44.83 21.96
N SER A 614 12.68 45.89 21.45
CA SER A 614 13.69 45.77 20.38
C SER A 614 14.91 44.99 20.88
N ARG A 615 15.30 45.17 22.15
CA ARG A 615 16.28 44.33 22.83
C ARG A 615 15.79 42.90 23.12
N ALA A 616 14.50 42.63 23.30
CA ALA A 616 14.02 41.25 23.54
C ALA A 616 14.00 40.43 22.25
N TRP A 617 13.70 41.02 21.08
CA TRP A 617 13.99 40.34 19.82
C TRP A 617 15.50 40.11 19.68
N ALA A 618 16.33 41.03 20.19
CA ALA A 618 17.79 40.92 20.19
C ALA A 618 18.37 39.87 21.16
N SER A 619 17.75 39.63 22.31
CA SER A 619 18.26 38.65 23.28
C SER A 619 17.71 37.25 22.99
N SER A 620 16.41 37.16 22.64
CA SER A 620 15.72 35.86 22.54
C SER A 620 16.12 35.02 21.31
N ILE A 621 16.58 35.64 20.22
CA ILE A 621 17.04 34.90 19.03
C ILE A 621 18.38 34.18 19.31
N TRP A 622 19.25 34.78 20.14
CA TRP A 622 20.62 34.28 20.38
C TRP A 622 20.80 33.53 21.69
N ASP A 623 20.10 33.89 22.76
CA ASP A 623 20.20 33.20 24.06
C ASP A 623 19.77 31.72 23.98
N TYR A 624 19.09 31.31 22.90
CA TYR A 624 18.50 29.97 22.75
C TYR A 624 18.90 29.23 21.46
N GLY A 625 19.93 29.71 20.74
CA GLY A 625 20.49 28.98 19.59
C GLY A 625 19.53 28.75 18.42
N LEU A 626 18.56 29.66 18.21
CA LEU A 626 17.58 29.59 17.10
C LEU A 626 18.18 30.00 15.75
N THR A 627 19.40 30.55 15.76
CA THR A 627 20.17 30.83 14.55
C THR A 627 20.42 29.53 13.79
N ASN A 628 20.22 29.56 12.47
CA ASN A 628 20.39 28.43 11.56
C ASN A 628 19.36 27.28 11.68
N GLN A 629 18.35 27.38 12.56
CA GLN A 629 17.31 26.34 12.66
C GLN A 629 16.28 26.40 11.52
N PHE A 630 16.15 27.54 10.82
CA PHE A 630 15.22 27.69 9.71
C PHE A 630 15.90 27.46 8.35
N ALA A 631 16.36 26.24 8.13
CA ALA A 631 17.09 25.86 6.93
C ALA A 631 16.34 26.14 5.61
N ASN A 632 14.99 26.11 5.61
CA ASN A 632 14.18 26.38 4.43
C ASN A 632 13.51 27.76 4.43
N LEU A 633 13.93 28.70 5.29
CA LEU A 633 13.36 30.05 5.31
C LEU A 633 13.62 30.75 3.98
N ARG A 634 12.55 31.20 3.32
CA ARG A 634 12.59 31.91 2.02
C ARG A 634 12.18 33.37 2.15
N GLU A 635 11.29 33.68 3.08
CA GLU A 635 10.71 35.02 3.23
C GLU A 635 10.69 35.41 4.71
N LEU A 636 11.27 36.57 5.02
CA LEU A 636 11.18 37.19 6.33
C LEU A 636 10.60 38.60 6.17
N ARG A 637 9.33 38.75 6.55
CA ARG A 637 8.65 40.04 6.59
C ARG A 637 8.85 40.69 7.95
N ILE A 638 9.33 41.92 7.98
CA ILE A 638 9.55 42.71 9.18
C ILE A 638 8.64 43.93 9.12
N THR A 639 7.73 44.06 10.09
CA THR A 639 6.86 45.22 10.19
C THR A 639 7.37 46.12 11.31
N LEU A 640 7.90 47.29 10.96
CA LEU A 640 8.43 48.26 11.90
C LEU A 640 7.34 49.20 12.36
N GLU A 641 7.08 49.17 13.66
CA GLU A 641 6.11 50.02 14.33
C GLU A 641 6.86 51.13 15.06
N LEU A 642 6.81 52.37 14.53
CA LEU A 642 7.45 53.52 15.13
C LEU A 642 6.61 54.03 16.30
N TYR A 643 7.19 54.10 17.50
CA TYR A 643 6.51 54.51 18.73
C TYR A 643 7.23 55.63 19.46
N PHE A 644 6.72 56.87 19.35
CA PHE A 644 7.25 58.04 20.04
C PHE A 644 6.17 58.69 20.92
N PRO A 645 6.03 58.32 22.21
CA PRO A 645 5.09 58.98 23.11
C PRO A 645 5.49 60.43 23.36
N ARG A 646 4.48 61.30 23.55
CA ARG A 646 4.70 62.73 23.84
C ARG A 646 5.37 63.03 25.18
N ASP A 647 5.54 62.06 26.08
CA ASP A 647 5.91 62.34 27.47
C ASP A 647 7.40 62.75 27.66
N ILE A 648 8.22 62.76 26.60
CA ILE A 648 9.56 63.37 26.57
C ILE A 648 9.51 64.86 26.14
N MET A 649 8.34 65.40 25.79
CA MET A 649 8.21 66.81 25.35
C MET A 649 8.36 67.87 26.46
N PHE A 650 8.71 67.49 27.68
CA PHE A 650 8.99 68.48 28.74
C PHE A 650 10.42 69.05 28.72
N THR A 651 11.33 68.57 27.87
CA THR A 651 12.69 69.16 27.76
C THR A 651 13.21 69.44 26.35
N ALA A 652 12.52 69.03 25.28
CA ALA A 652 12.92 69.36 23.91
C ALA A 652 11.71 69.73 23.03
N SER A 653 11.74 70.93 22.47
CA SER A 653 10.68 71.54 21.64
C SER A 653 10.68 71.07 20.17
N ARG A 654 11.20 69.86 19.87
CA ARG A 654 11.36 69.35 18.49
C ARG A 654 10.71 67.98 18.31
N LYS A 655 9.92 67.82 17.23
CA LYS A 655 9.39 66.52 16.78
C LYS A 655 10.52 65.63 16.23
N PRO A 656 10.53 64.31 16.51
CA PRO A 656 11.48 63.38 15.89
C PRO A 656 11.35 63.44 14.36
N GLY A 657 12.47 63.60 13.66
CA GLY A 657 12.57 63.56 12.22
C GLY A 657 13.17 62.25 11.71
N TYR A 658 13.47 62.21 10.40
CA TYR A 658 14.06 61.03 9.75
C TYR A 658 15.34 60.53 10.42
N ILE A 659 16.24 61.45 10.80
CA ILE A 659 17.54 61.12 11.41
C ILE A 659 17.35 60.47 12.80
N ASP A 660 16.40 60.96 13.60
CA ASP A 660 16.11 60.39 14.92
C ASP A 660 15.54 58.96 14.78
N CYS A 661 14.72 58.72 13.74
CA CYS A 661 14.23 57.37 13.43
C CYS A 661 15.35 56.46 12.91
N GLU A 662 16.26 57.00 12.09
CA GLU A 662 17.43 56.30 11.55
C GLU A 662 18.42 55.86 12.65
N GLU A 663 18.62 56.70 13.67
CA GLU A 663 19.41 56.37 14.86
C GLU A 663 18.77 55.27 15.71
N GLU A 664 17.47 55.35 15.99
CA GLU A 664 16.75 54.38 16.83
C GLU A 664 16.61 52.99 16.18
N VAL A 665 16.49 52.91 14.86
CA VAL A 665 16.52 51.62 14.14
C VAL A 665 17.95 51.09 13.95
N GLY A 666 18.97 51.82 14.38
CA GLY A 666 20.38 51.41 14.30
C GLY A 666 21.02 51.57 12.92
N LEU A 667 20.46 52.42 12.04
CA LEU A 667 20.96 52.66 10.69
C LEU A 667 22.15 53.64 10.63
N SER A 668 22.20 54.63 11.53
CA SER A 668 23.15 55.76 11.50
C SER A 668 24.63 55.45 11.81
N GLY A 669 24.94 54.25 12.33
CA GLY A 669 26.32 53.81 12.55
C GLY A 669 27.04 54.35 13.80
N ASP A 670 26.53 55.39 14.45
CA ASP A 670 27.20 56.10 15.57
C ASP A 670 26.48 56.01 16.93
N GLY A 671 25.55 55.08 17.11
CA GLY A 671 24.91 54.82 18.41
C GLY A 671 25.78 53.95 19.32
N ASN A 672 26.10 54.46 20.51
CA ASN A 672 26.89 53.84 21.59
C ASN A 672 26.96 52.29 21.56
N ALA A 673 28.20 51.81 21.44
CA ALA A 673 28.59 50.42 21.51
C ALA A 673 28.24 49.80 22.86
N ASP A 674 27.13 49.06 22.92
CA ASP A 674 27.05 47.83 23.69
C ASP A 674 26.69 46.72 22.69
N GLN A 675 27.44 45.61 22.73
CA GLN A 675 27.35 44.49 21.77
C GLN A 675 25.98 43.76 21.74
N TYR A 676 24.93 44.31 22.37
CA TYR A 676 23.63 43.69 22.60
C TYR A 676 22.44 44.36 21.86
N THR A 677 22.66 45.40 21.03
CA THR A 677 21.57 46.18 20.41
C THR A 677 21.45 46.12 18.88
N ASN A 678 22.32 45.38 18.17
CA ASN A 678 22.21 45.26 16.70
C ASN A 678 21.28 44.10 16.29
N TRP A 679 20.00 44.20 16.64
CA TRP A 679 18.96 43.21 16.34
C TRP A 679 18.78 42.95 14.83
N LEU A 680 19.14 43.92 13.97
CA LEU A 680 19.19 43.75 12.51
C LEU A 680 20.17 42.66 12.08
N ASP A 681 21.36 42.60 12.69
CA ASP A 681 22.34 41.55 12.41
C ASP A 681 21.79 40.17 12.79
N GLN A 682 20.98 40.10 13.84
CA GLN A 682 20.43 38.84 14.32
C GLN A 682 19.29 38.31 13.47
N LEU A 683 18.37 39.19 13.04
CA LEU A 683 17.33 38.82 12.08
C LEU A 683 17.91 38.34 10.75
N SER A 684 19.06 38.90 10.34
CA SER A 684 19.76 38.45 9.13
C SER A 684 20.30 37.02 9.19
N ARG A 685 20.41 36.44 10.40
CA ARG A 685 20.94 35.08 10.68
C ARG A 685 19.87 34.02 10.99
N LEU A 686 18.59 34.36 10.88
CA LEU A 686 17.51 33.38 11.02
C LEU A 686 17.46 32.38 9.86
N GLY A 687 17.96 32.76 8.68
CA GLY A 687 18.02 31.92 7.49
C GLY A 687 19.09 30.82 7.54
N PRO A 688 19.25 30.05 6.43
CA PRO A 688 20.20 28.95 6.37
C PRO A 688 21.67 29.39 6.56
N SER A 689 22.42 28.61 7.34
CA SER A 689 23.87 28.73 7.53
C SER A 689 24.66 28.07 6.39
N PRO A 690 25.86 28.57 6.03
CA PRO A 690 26.77 27.87 5.13
C PRO A 690 27.38 26.56 5.69
N ARG A 691 27.12 26.18 6.94
CA ARG A 691 27.65 24.95 7.55
C ARG A 691 26.56 24.20 8.30
N ASP A 692 26.05 23.14 7.67
CA ASP A 692 26.10 21.78 8.21
C ASP A 692 25.74 20.80 7.10
N GLY A 693 26.71 19.98 6.70
CA GLY A 693 26.48 18.85 5.81
C GLY A 693 26.04 17.65 6.64
N LEU A 694 24.86 17.12 6.35
CA LEU A 694 24.51 15.71 6.55
C LEU A 694 23.50 15.30 5.46
N GLU A 695 23.84 14.21 4.78
CA GLU A 695 23.15 13.54 3.66
C GLU A 695 23.28 14.16 2.26
N GLN A 696 24.48 14.05 1.67
CA GLN A 696 24.60 13.85 0.22
C GLN A 696 24.17 12.42 -0.14
N SER A 697 22.87 12.19 -0.29
CA SER A 697 22.40 11.10 -1.15
C SER A 697 22.52 11.54 -2.62
N ARG A 698 23.16 10.68 -3.42
CA ARG A 698 23.43 10.84 -4.85
C ARG A 698 22.26 11.44 -5.64
N GLY A 699 22.50 12.60 -6.25
CA GLY A 699 21.61 13.22 -7.23
C GLY A 699 22.10 14.62 -7.55
N SER A 700 22.67 14.80 -8.73
CA SER A 700 23.22 16.07 -9.20
C SER A 700 22.16 17.16 -9.28
N THR A 701 22.32 18.23 -8.52
CA THR A 701 21.92 19.60 -8.91
C THR A 701 22.67 20.57 -8.01
N SER A 702 23.34 21.55 -8.62
CA SER A 702 24.04 22.62 -7.93
C SER A 702 23.08 23.36 -7.00
N LEU A 703 23.22 23.17 -5.68
CA LEU A 703 22.54 23.97 -4.67
C LEU A 703 23.06 25.41 -4.77
N GLN A 704 22.34 26.25 -5.51
CA GLN A 704 22.43 27.70 -5.35
C GLN A 704 22.05 28.00 -3.89
N THR A 705 22.93 28.67 -3.16
CA THR A 705 22.59 29.27 -1.86
C THR A 705 21.42 30.23 -2.08
N GLN A 706 20.20 29.80 -1.75
CA GLN A 706 19.00 30.62 -1.88
C GLN A 706 19.03 31.69 -0.79
N SER A 707 18.98 32.96 -1.20
CA SER A 707 18.93 34.10 -0.29
C SER A 707 17.52 34.29 0.28
N VAL A 708 17.44 34.63 1.57
CA VAL A 708 16.17 35.02 2.21
C VAL A 708 15.72 36.36 1.62
N ARG A 709 14.45 36.43 1.18
CA ARG A 709 13.83 37.70 0.80
C ARG A 709 13.38 38.44 2.06
N PHE A 710 13.94 39.62 2.28
CA PHE A 710 13.50 40.54 3.33
C PHE A 710 12.46 41.50 2.77
N GLU A 711 11.36 41.69 3.48
CA GLU A 711 10.34 42.71 3.18
C GLU A 711 10.15 43.55 4.44
N VAL A 712 10.47 44.84 4.38
CA VAL A 712 10.34 45.75 5.51
C VAL A 712 9.20 46.74 5.27
N MET A 713 8.27 46.83 6.21
CA MET A 713 7.21 47.84 6.20
C MET A 713 7.37 48.77 7.38
N VAL A 714 7.16 50.07 7.21
CA VAL A 714 7.27 51.08 8.29
C VAL A 714 5.92 51.73 8.54
N CYS A 715 5.44 51.69 9.78
CA CYS A 715 4.14 52.19 10.21
C CYS A 715 4.29 53.25 11.33
N ASP A 716 3.45 54.31 11.29
CA ASP A 716 3.51 55.47 12.21
C ASP A 716 2.61 55.35 13.44
N ASP A 717 1.66 54.41 13.46
CA ASP A 717 0.64 54.34 14.51
C ASP A 717 0.47 52.87 14.94
N PRO A 718 0.51 52.56 16.24
CA PRO A 718 0.06 51.27 16.76
C PRO A 718 -1.48 51.18 16.76
N LEU A 719 -2.15 51.54 15.66
CA LEU A 719 -3.58 51.29 15.48
C LEU A 719 -3.78 49.91 14.87
N SER A 720 -3.81 48.87 15.71
CA SER A 720 -4.73 47.71 15.59
C SER A 720 -4.36 46.49 16.47
N MET A 721 -3.27 46.51 17.24
CA MET A 721 -2.82 45.31 17.96
C MET A 721 -2.74 45.43 19.49
N TRP A 722 -3.28 46.51 20.08
CA TRP A 722 -3.24 46.75 21.53
C TRP A 722 -4.63 46.97 22.13
N GLY A 723 -5.21 45.92 22.72
CA GLY A 723 -6.06 46.04 23.90
C GLY A 723 -5.38 45.29 25.06
N PRO A 724 -5.61 45.60 26.36
CA PRO A 724 -6.28 46.72 26.99
C PRO A 724 -5.28 47.51 27.88
N ILE A 725 -4.64 48.57 27.38
CA ILE A 725 -4.01 49.57 28.26
C ILE A 725 -5.11 50.54 28.71
N GLY A 726 -6.00 49.96 29.50
CA GLY A 726 -7.13 50.58 30.15
C GLY A 726 -7.31 49.99 31.54
N GLN A 727 -6.21 49.66 32.24
CA GLN A 727 -6.20 49.48 33.69
C GLN A 727 -4.94 50.12 34.28
N LEU A 728 -5.02 51.44 34.40
CA LEU A 728 -4.46 52.19 35.53
C LEU A 728 -4.90 51.49 36.83
N GLN A 729 -4.09 50.59 37.36
CA GLN A 729 -4.34 50.00 38.69
C GLN A 729 -3.27 50.34 39.73
N TYR A 730 -2.32 51.23 39.40
CA TYR A 730 -1.31 51.73 40.35
C TYR A 730 -1.10 53.25 40.32
N CYS A 731 -2.14 54.03 39.99
CA CYS A 731 -2.19 55.45 40.34
C CYS A 731 -3.30 55.67 41.37
N ARG A 732 -2.96 55.51 42.65
CA ARG A 732 -3.72 56.12 43.76
C ARG A 732 -3.48 57.63 43.73
N ASP A 733 -4.01 58.33 42.73
CA ASP A 733 -4.25 59.76 42.85
C ASP A 733 -5.35 60.24 41.89
N HIS A 734 -6.39 60.84 42.46
CA HIS A 734 -7.66 61.16 41.81
C HIS A 734 -7.63 62.50 41.03
N ARG A 735 -6.80 62.67 39.98
CA ARG A 735 -6.86 63.89 39.14
C ARG A 735 -6.46 63.76 37.66
N ILE A 736 -6.95 62.78 36.88
CA ILE A 736 -7.03 62.95 35.41
C ILE A 736 -8.29 62.25 34.89
N ARG A 737 -9.34 63.03 34.60
CA ARG A 737 -10.50 62.63 33.78
C ARG A 737 -10.46 63.48 32.52
N ASP A 738 -9.99 62.94 31.39
CA ASP A 738 -10.56 63.23 30.08
C ASP A 738 -9.98 62.29 28.99
N VAL A 739 -10.77 61.30 28.56
CA VAL A 739 -10.40 60.41 27.42
C VAL A 739 -10.61 61.16 26.08
N GLY A 740 -11.26 62.33 26.10
CA GLY A 740 -11.51 63.17 24.94
C GLY A 740 -10.30 63.95 24.40
N ILE A 741 -9.19 64.00 25.16
CA ILE A 741 -7.95 64.70 24.77
C ILE A 741 -7.06 63.80 23.87
N TRP A 742 -7.08 62.48 24.05
CA TRP A 742 -6.13 61.56 23.38
C TRP A 742 -6.42 61.27 21.89
N MET A 743 -7.67 61.44 21.43
CA MET A 743 -8.06 61.10 20.05
C MET A 743 -8.17 62.31 19.11
N ARG A 744 -8.29 63.55 19.61
CA ARG A 744 -8.44 64.74 18.77
C ARG A 744 -7.12 65.37 18.28
N GLU A 745 -5.97 64.90 18.75
CA GLU A 745 -4.66 65.48 18.40
C GLU A 745 -3.80 64.63 17.43
N ARG A 746 -4.40 63.67 16.72
CA ARG A 746 -3.69 62.67 15.88
C ARG A 746 -3.37 63.08 14.43
N GLU A 747 -3.48 64.35 14.05
CA GLU A 747 -3.15 64.80 12.68
C GLU A 747 -1.64 64.97 12.41
N VAL A 748 -0.75 64.38 13.21
CA VAL A 748 0.70 64.57 13.07
C VAL A 748 1.41 63.23 12.84
N LYS A 749 1.72 62.92 11.59
CA LYS A 749 2.59 61.80 11.19
C LYS A 749 4.06 62.13 11.51
N CYS A 750 4.81 61.17 12.06
CA CYS A 750 6.24 61.32 12.36
C CYS A 750 7.10 61.38 11.08
N LEU A 751 6.78 60.54 10.09
CA LEU A 751 7.47 60.51 8.79
C LEU A 751 6.48 60.66 7.63
N THR A 752 6.91 61.32 6.55
CA THR A 752 6.16 61.28 5.29
C THR A 752 6.15 59.87 4.70
N VAL A 753 5.22 59.60 3.78
CA VAL A 753 5.17 58.30 3.07
C VAL A 753 6.49 57.99 2.37
N GLU A 754 7.10 58.99 1.74
CA GLU A 754 8.40 58.88 1.07
C GLU A 754 9.53 58.58 2.05
N GLN A 755 9.52 59.23 3.22
CA GLN A 755 10.49 58.97 4.29
C GLN A 755 10.37 57.54 4.84
N LYS A 756 9.16 57.02 5.03
CA LYS A 756 8.96 55.61 5.46
C LYS A 756 9.45 54.60 4.43
N GLN A 757 9.15 54.85 3.15
CA GLN A 757 9.60 53.99 2.06
C GLN A 757 11.13 54.03 1.92
N LYS A 758 11.74 55.19 2.14
CA LYS A 758 13.19 55.34 2.17
C LYS A 758 13.81 54.54 3.32
N LEU A 759 13.27 54.68 4.54
CA LEU A 759 13.72 53.97 5.72
C LEU A 759 13.60 52.44 5.56
N ALA A 760 12.44 51.97 5.06
CA ALA A 760 12.21 50.56 4.76
C ALA A 760 13.26 49.99 3.79
N LYS A 761 13.52 50.68 2.67
CA LYS A 761 14.51 50.25 1.66
C LYS A 761 15.94 50.24 2.20
N GLU A 762 16.31 51.21 3.04
CA GLU A 762 17.63 51.24 3.67
C GLU A 762 17.83 50.05 4.63
N MET A 763 16.79 49.68 5.37
CA MET A 763 16.81 48.52 6.26
C MET A 763 16.85 47.19 5.49
N GLU A 764 16.04 47.04 4.44
CA GLU A 764 16.11 45.90 3.53
C GLU A 764 17.52 45.74 2.95
N GLY A 765 18.11 46.83 2.45
CA GLY A 765 19.45 46.83 1.89
C GLY A 765 20.51 46.39 2.90
N ARG A 766 20.39 46.81 4.16
CA ARG A 766 21.31 46.42 5.23
C ARG A 766 21.14 44.96 5.66
N LEU A 767 19.91 44.45 5.74
CA LEU A 767 19.62 43.04 6.02
C LEU A 767 20.15 42.12 4.92
N VAL A 768 19.93 42.47 3.66
CA VAL A 768 20.45 41.74 2.50
C VAL A 768 21.98 41.73 2.51
N LYS A 769 22.62 42.90 2.72
CA LYS A 769 24.08 43.01 2.77
C LYS A 769 24.67 42.17 3.90
N ARG A 770 24.10 42.24 5.11
CA ARG A 770 24.57 41.47 6.29
C ARG A 770 24.36 39.97 6.15
N SER A 771 23.23 39.55 5.55
CA SER A 771 22.96 38.15 5.24
C SER A 771 23.99 37.61 4.23
N ALA A 772 24.40 38.40 3.23
CA ALA A 772 25.48 38.04 2.30
C ALA A 772 26.86 38.03 2.97
N ASP A 773 27.17 39.00 3.85
CA ASP A 773 28.44 39.08 4.56
C ASP A 773 28.62 37.87 5.50
N THR A 774 27.58 37.44 6.21
CA THR A 774 27.61 36.24 7.07
C THR A 774 27.77 34.93 6.27
N GLN A 775 27.38 34.90 5.00
CA GLN A 775 27.67 33.77 4.10
C GLN A 775 29.14 33.70 3.65
N SER A 776 29.92 34.79 3.80
CA SER A 776 31.31 34.90 3.33
C SER A 776 32.39 34.62 4.38
N VAL A 777 32.04 34.57 5.67
CA VAL A 777 33.02 34.42 6.77
C VAL A 777 33.40 32.95 6.99
N LYS A 778 34.62 32.57 6.58
CA LYS A 778 35.28 31.32 7.02
C LYS A 778 35.63 31.44 8.50
N VAL A 779 34.80 30.88 9.38
CA VAL A 779 35.16 30.74 10.79
C VAL A 779 36.22 29.63 10.93
N HIS A 780 37.47 30.05 11.17
CA HIS A 780 38.54 29.24 11.75
C HIS A 780 38.35 29.27 13.27
N HIS A 781 37.72 28.23 13.83
CA HIS A 781 37.92 27.88 15.23
C HIS A 781 38.38 26.43 15.31
N SER A 782 39.66 26.29 15.64
CA SER A 782 40.26 25.10 16.20
C SER A 782 39.53 24.72 17.48
N LEU A 783 38.87 23.57 17.51
CA LEU A 783 38.40 22.95 18.75
C LEU A 783 39.62 22.41 19.52
N PRO A 784 39.68 22.57 20.86
CA PRO A 784 40.63 21.83 21.68
C PRO A 784 40.27 20.35 21.67
N SER A 785 41.30 19.50 21.67
CA SER A 785 41.17 18.06 21.79
C SER A 785 40.70 17.62 23.18
N ASP A 786 40.07 16.44 23.20
CA ASP A 786 40.00 15.46 24.29
C ASP A 786 38.80 15.51 25.27
N ASN A 787 37.92 14.50 25.16
CA ASN A 787 37.84 13.30 26.05
C ASN A 787 36.41 12.80 26.38
N GLN A 788 36.27 11.47 26.18
CA GLN A 788 35.20 10.50 26.53
C GLN A 788 33.95 10.42 25.65
#